data_AF-A0A1Q9CC64-F1
#
_entry.id   AF-A0A1Q9CC64-F1
#
_cell.length_a   1.000
_cell.length_b   1.000
_cell.length_c   1.000
_cell.angle_alpha   90.00
_cell.angle_beta   90.00
_cell.angle_gamma   90.00
#
_symmetry.space_group_name_H-M   'P 1'
#
loop_
_entity.id
_entity.type
_entity.pdbx_description
1 polymer ?
#
loop_
_entity_poly.entity_id
_entity_poly.type
_entity_poly.pdbx_seq_one_letter_code
_entity_poly.pdbx_strand_id
1 'polypeptide(L)'
;MCAVAASGSYTPDPLVPWPVQQTPRAQICVLPQMVNRPCSPFAVALPTGPGPRCASSPPTQVQPSASSVSPRRGLYAVAHCDPSLSSASHPSPPPPPPTARFEPFEPEQHKEDSELPKCAAGIELSVGGTRYRCRSVLGRGSFSEVWSGEVVSATADHGGAVALKDIFCKTKADLEQALFEVSLLERFKEAASDGREAPMRIPRYFGHKVDQKEDGWRVCLAMARLPGECLDAWLRRAPPPNQDGPSAVRRGCALAMALIRQLGPTLERLAPHAWHRDVNSHNVLLSDALDGGRLMPCSDVEETSKRARFWLLDFGLAVDAATWPQRWPHSDVAGDCRYWATSSFVMSFCGPEETSAKRELCSQYKTKLDVVGLGLTALELLCSSALASRESWGPAKGLRGSWERLLETWERYREDVTRWHAMIFQVFAKGALPVAAMGASKSTPSVDSDLRALKAHAASARERQEAFERLRRQFLTPIGAAELLKAKADIEALRFPMWQEPPLDATRLSREVLADRVRGTLFGAALGDAAGLATEFLSAAESKEFYGEDADFRPGRAVFPDEHRMMWCAGDWTDDTDQQVLMMQSLLHSGGHADPCDFAMRLLSWRTSGFPELGDQSAAGLGQTTKAVLNDPSFAASPHTAAAAHSAGIPSNGGVMRTAVAGIPHFWCEDTVAAAAETLCLTTHAEPRCVASCVAVALCVSRLLRGEDSSDIVESVVQPALEKAQGSLGDMERQELQRHAEAKELKDLALDDRKTIGFTFKCLGAGLWALKQSVGAQGTSGTSGQLFRKVLNELVLAGGDADTNGAVAGALLGCRLGFSQLPAEWIAGMPYSSWLEAYVQKVLFMLRRDVRSSGQ
;
A
#
# COMPACT_ATOMS: atom_id res chain seq x y z
N MET A 1 -25.82 32.72 41.28
CA MET A 1 -26.77 33.44 40.40
C MET A 1 -26.01 33.97 39.18
N CYS A 2 -26.74 34.33 38.12
CA CYS A 2 -26.24 34.78 36.81
C CYS A 2 -25.64 33.67 35.92
N ALA A 3 -26.54 32.98 35.22
CA ALA A 3 -26.23 32.43 33.90
C ALA A 3 -26.27 33.57 32.86
N VAL A 4 -25.41 33.50 31.84
CA VAL A 4 -25.55 34.25 30.57
C VAL A 4 -25.22 33.30 29.42
N ALA A 5 -26.00 33.37 28.35
CA ALA A 5 -26.03 32.36 27.29
C ALA A 5 -24.87 32.45 26.30
N ALA A 6 -24.47 31.29 25.75
CA ALA A 6 -23.62 31.19 24.57
C ALA A 6 -24.45 30.77 23.34
N SER A 7 -25.17 31.73 22.76
CA SER A 7 -25.83 31.55 21.45
C SER A 7 -24.82 31.77 20.32
N GLY A 8 -24.36 30.68 19.69
CA GLY A 8 -23.47 30.72 18.53
C GLY A 8 -24.14 30.11 17.30
N SER A 9 -24.92 30.90 16.57
CA SER A 9 -25.48 30.52 15.26
C SER A 9 -24.39 30.56 14.20
N TYR A 10 -24.02 29.42 13.63
CA TYR A 10 -23.04 29.36 12.53
C TYR A 10 -23.73 29.44 11.17
N THR A 11 -23.42 30.49 10.41
CA THR A 11 -23.63 30.57 8.97
C THR A 11 -22.27 30.43 8.28
N PRO A 12 -22.15 29.64 7.19
CA PRO A 12 -20.90 29.55 6.47
C PRO A 12 -20.64 30.85 5.69
N ASP A 13 -19.63 31.61 6.11
CA ASP A 13 -19.10 32.71 5.33
C ASP A 13 -18.03 32.17 4.36
N PRO A 14 -18.24 32.21 3.03
CA PRO A 14 -17.35 31.58 2.07
C PRO A 14 -16.08 32.39 1.75
N LEU A 15 -15.80 33.49 2.47
CA LEU A 15 -14.71 34.43 2.15
C LEU A 15 -13.89 34.85 3.39
N VAL A 16 -13.20 33.89 4.03
CA VAL A 16 -12.10 34.19 4.96
C VAL A 16 -10.83 33.48 4.49
N PRO A 17 -9.84 34.18 3.91
CA PRO A 17 -8.56 33.59 3.58
C PRO A 17 -7.76 33.25 4.84
N TRP A 18 -6.89 32.24 4.73
CA TRP A 18 -5.91 31.89 5.77
C TRP A 18 -5.07 33.11 6.17
N PRO A 19 -4.79 33.35 7.46
CA PRO A 19 -4.06 34.55 7.88
C PRO A 19 -2.59 34.50 7.44
N VAL A 20 -2.29 35.16 6.33
CA VAL A 20 -0.91 35.45 5.92
C VAL A 20 -0.35 36.52 6.88
N GLN A 21 0.52 36.12 7.80
CA GLN A 21 1.26 37.08 8.63
C GLN A 21 2.11 37.99 7.72
N GLN A 22 1.86 39.30 7.78
CA GLN A 22 2.70 40.28 7.09
C GLN A 22 3.98 40.52 7.89
N THR A 23 5.13 40.11 7.35
CA THR A 23 6.44 40.50 7.88
C THR A 23 6.75 41.97 7.56
N PRO A 24 7.38 42.74 8.48
CA PRO A 24 7.66 44.16 8.23
C PRO A 24 8.70 44.36 7.12
N ARG A 25 8.47 45.36 6.27
CA ARG A 25 9.42 45.79 5.23
C ARG A 25 10.73 46.31 5.83
N ALA A 26 11.84 45.61 5.59
CA ALA A 26 13.18 46.18 5.67
C ALA A 26 13.56 46.80 4.32
N GLN A 27 14.16 48.00 4.34
CA GLN A 27 14.54 48.74 3.14
C GLN A 27 15.75 48.08 2.43
N ILE A 28 15.66 47.89 1.11
CA ILE A 28 16.81 47.57 0.26
C ILE A 28 17.25 48.84 -0.47
N CYS A 29 18.53 49.16 -0.36
CA CYS A 29 19.15 50.32 -0.99
C CYS A 29 19.39 50.10 -2.50
N VAL A 30 19.72 51.18 -3.20
CA VAL A 30 19.46 51.34 -4.65
C VAL A 30 20.74 51.31 -5.51
N LEU A 31 20.73 50.49 -6.58
CA LEU A 31 21.54 50.59 -7.84
C LEU A 31 23.07 50.28 -7.82
N PRO A 32 23.76 50.09 -8.99
CA PRO A 32 23.32 49.80 -10.38
C PRO A 32 24.15 48.76 -11.22
N GLN A 33 23.77 48.58 -12.51
CA GLN A 33 24.53 48.10 -13.71
C GLN A 33 24.76 46.57 -13.90
N MET A 34 24.16 45.94 -14.94
CA MET A 34 24.63 45.76 -16.36
C MET A 34 25.80 44.75 -16.49
N VAL A 35 25.82 43.76 -17.42
CA VAL A 35 25.89 43.89 -18.90
C VAL A 35 25.37 42.62 -19.66
N ASN A 36 24.68 42.84 -20.80
CA ASN A 36 24.49 42.05 -22.06
C ASN A 36 25.06 40.60 -22.21
N ARG A 37 24.27 39.56 -22.62
CA ARG A 37 23.83 39.08 -23.99
C ARG A 37 24.89 38.26 -24.79
N PRO A 38 24.54 37.46 -25.85
CA PRO A 38 23.43 36.49 -26.08
C PRO A 38 23.86 35.22 -26.92
N CYS A 39 22.91 34.56 -27.64
CA CYS A 39 23.06 33.56 -28.74
C CYS A 39 23.35 32.07 -28.38
N SER A 40 23.01 31.03 -29.17
CA SER A 40 21.97 30.76 -30.21
C SER A 40 22.06 29.25 -30.60
N PRO A 41 21.04 28.54 -31.14
CA PRO A 41 21.08 27.07 -31.33
C PRO A 41 21.47 26.60 -32.74
N PHE A 42 21.84 25.32 -32.90
CA PHE A 42 21.96 24.62 -34.19
C PHE A 42 21.54 23.14 -34.11
N ALA A 43 21.13 22.57 -35.26
CA ALA A 43 20.53 21.23 -35.44
C ALA A 43 21.48 20.25 -36.20
N VAL A 44 20.91 19.21 -36.86
CA VAL A 44 21.50 18.17 -37.77
C VAL A 44 21.55 16.74 -37.15
N ALA A 45 21.34 15.60 -37.84
CA ALA A 45 20.52 15.20 -39.00
C ALA A 45 20.54 13.65 -39.14
N LEU A 46 19.66 13.07 -39.99
CA LEU A 46 19.66 11.64 -40.40
C LEU A 46 20.36 11.43 -41.77
N PRO A 47 20.85 10.21 -42.06
CA PRO A 47 21.13 9.77 -43.44
C PRO A 47 20.37 8.49 -43.86
N THR A 48 20.20 8.32 -45.18
CA THR A 48 19.60 7.15 -45.86
C THR A 48 20.52 6.64 -46.98
N GLY A 49 20.39 5.38 -47.41
CA GLY A 49 21.16 4.80 -48.53
C GLY A 49 20.65 3.41 -48.99
N PRO A 50 20.94 2.96 -50.24
CA PRO A 50 20.02 2.07 -50.99
C PRO A 50 20.56 0.66 -51.34
N GLY A 51 19.72 -0.21 -51.93
CA GLY A 51 20.08 -1.55 -52.45
C GLY A 51 19.58 -1.84 -53.89
N PRO A 52 19.74 -3.08 -54.41
CA PRO A 52 18.94 -3.60 -55.57
C PRO A 52 18.44 -5.07 -55.40
N ARG A 53 17.17 -5.44 -55.75
CA ARG A 53 16.65 -6.08 -57.01
C ARG A 53 17.25 -7.46 -57.38
N CYS A 54 16.54 -8.51 -57.84
CA CYS A 54 15.46 -8.61 -58.85
C CYS A 54 14.69 -9.99 -58.88
N ALA A 55 13.47 -10.00 -59.46
CA ALA A 55 12.82 -11.06 -60.31
C ALA A 55 12.55 -12.53 -59.80
N SER A 56 11.66 -13.38 -60.39
CA SER A 56 10.34 -13.17 -61.09
C SER A 56 9.58 -14.49 -61.48
N SER A 57 8.24 -14.51 -61.28
CA SER A 57 7.17 -15.09 -62.16
C SER A 57 6.80 -16.62 -62.20
N PRO A 58 5.54 -17.00 -62.61
CA PRO A 58 4.84 -18.29 -62.32
C PRO A 58 4.30 -18.99 -63.64
N PRO A 59 3.11 -19.67 -63.76
CA PRO A 59 2.23 -20.50 -62.87
C PRO A 59 1.76 -21.87 -63.49
N THR A 60 1.03 -22.73 -62.74
CA THR A 60 -0.05 -23.60 -63.33
C THR A 60 -1.07 -24.15 -62.30
N GLN A 61 -2.27 -24.53 -62.77
CA GLN A 61 -3.44 -25.00 -62.00
C GLN A 61 -3.57 -26.54 -61.96
N VAL A 62 -4.40 -27.07 -61.03
CA VAL A 62 -5.55 -28.01 -61.23
C VAL A 62 -5.83 -28.88 -59.98
N GLN A 63 -7.11 -29.01 -59.60
CA GLN A 63 -7.73 -29.88 -58.57
C GLN A 63 -8.37 -31.15 -59.22
N PRO A 64 -8.98 -32.13 -58.51
CA PRO A 64 -8.97 -32.49 -57.07
C PRO A 64 -8.78 -34.02 -56.79
N SER A 65 -8.74 -34.46 -55.51
CA SER A 65 -9.70 -35.45 -54.91
C SER A 65 -9.15 -36.32 -53.74
N ALA A 66 -9.96 -36.36 -52.67
CA ALA A 66 -10.19 -37.42 -51.66
C ALA A 66 -9.05 -38.23 -50.97
N SER A 67 -8.88 -37.98 -49.65
CA SER A 67 -8.68 -38.94 -48.53
C SER A 67 -7.55 -39.99 -48.60
N SER A 68 -6.61 -40.07 -47.63
CA SER A 68 -6.89 -40.40 -46.22
C SER A 68 -5.63 -40.43 -45.31
N VAL A 69 -5.85 -40.33 -43.98
CA VAL A 69 -4.95 -40.62 -42.82
C VAL A 69 -3.72 -39.70 -42.54
N SER A 70 -3.52 -39.44 -41.24
CA SER A 70 -2.49 -38.64 -40.51
C SER A 70 -1.01 -39.04 -40.77
N PRO A 71 0.07 -38.34 -40.25
CA PRO A 71 0.10 -37.29 -39.19
C PRO A 71 1.15 -36.13 -39.30
N ARG A 72 1.17 -35.26 -38.27
CA ARG A 72 2.29 -34.45 -37.69
C ARG A 72 2.85 -33.18 -38.37
N ARG A 73 3.16 -32.21 -37.48
CA ARG A 73 4.07 -31.03 -37.55
C ARG A 73 3.66 -29.78 -38.36
N GLY A 74 3.38 -28.69 -37.63
CA GLY A 74 4.33 -27.57 -37.57
C GLY A 74 3.96 -26.20 -38.16
N LEU A 75 3.88 -25.20 -37.26
CA LEU A 75 4.35 -23.80 -37.40
C LEU A 75 3.49 -22.74 -38.15
N TYR A 76 3.25 -21.65 -37.42
CA TYR A 76 2.99 -20.25 -37.83
C TYR A 76 2.14 -19.93 -39.07
N ALA A 77 0.95 -19.34 -38.88
CA ALA A 77 0.78 -17.86 -38.84
C ALA A 77 -0.69 -17.39 -38.83
N VAL A 78 -0.97 -16.42 -37.95
CA VAL A 78 -1.95 -15.31 -38.03
C VAL A 78 -3.08 -15.39 -39.08
N ALA A 79 -4.31 -15.63 -38.64
CA ALA A 79 -5.51 -14.98 -39.18
C ALA A 79 -6.71 -15.05 -38.19
N HIS A 80 -7.41 -13.92 -38.08
CA HIS A 80 -8.79 -13.69 -37.61
C HIS A 80 -9.60 -14.86 -37.01
N CYS A 81 -10.05 -14.70 -35.76
CA CYS A 81 -11.11 -15.53 -35.18
C CYS A 81 -12.49 -15.15 -35.74
N ASP A 82 -13.14 -16.13 -36.34
CA ASP A 82 -14.56 -16.22 -36.69
C ASP A 82 -15.44 -16.11 -35.41
N PRO A 83 -16.56 -15.35 -35.37
CA PRO A 83 -17.25 -15.02 -34.13
C PRO A 83 -18.22 -16.10 -33.63
N SER A 84 -17.87 -17.38 -33.78
CA SER A 84 -18.73 -18.50 -33.38
C SER A 84 -17.94 -19.70 -32.83
N LEU A 85 -17.49 -19.60 -31.57
CA LEU A 85 -17.20 -20.72 -30.65
C LEU A 85 -16.76 -20.17 -29.28
N SER A 86 -17.72 -19.77 -28.44
CA SER A 86 -17.46 -19.28 -27.07
C SER A 86 -18.26 -20.05 -26.02
N SER A 87 -17.72 -21.17 -25.53
CA SER A 87 -18.21 -21.82 -24.29
C SER A 87 -17.23 -22.86 -23.74
N ALA A 88 -16.12 -22.41 -23.16
CA ALA A 88 -15.34 -23.18 -22.17
C ALA A 88 -14.80 -22.18 -21.14
N SER A 89 -15.26 -22.30 -19.90
CA SER A 89 -15.17 -21.23 -18.89
C SER A 89 -13.85 -21.26 -18.11
N HIS A 90 -13.15 -20.12 -18.08
CA HIS A 90 -12.25 -19.81 -16.95
C HIS A 90 -13.05 -19.83 -15.63
N PRO A 91 -12.45 -20.27 -14.51
CA PRO A 91 -13.06 -20.04 -13.20
C PRO A 91 -13.09 -18.53 -12.95
N SER A 92 -14.30 -17.99 -12.78
CA SER A 92 -14.50 -16.61 -12.34
C SER A 92 -13.86 -16.38 -10.96
N PRO A 93 -13.47 -15.15 -10.60
CA PRO A 93 -13.16 -14.82 -9.21
C PRO A 93 -14.34 -15.25 -8.31
N PRO A 94 -14.09 -15.64 -7.05
CA PRO A 94 -15.15 -16.07 -6.15
C PRO A 94 -16.25 -15.00 -6.12
N PRO A 95 -17.53 -15.40 -6.26
CA PRO A 95 -18.62 -14.42 -6.27
C PRO A 95 -18.57 -13.62 -4.96
N PRO A 96 -18.90 -12.31 -5.00
CA PRO A 96 -19.06 -11.56 -3.76
C PRO A 96 -20.04 -12.30 -2.84
N PRO A 97 -19.85 -12.26 -1.51
CA PRO A 97 -20.77 -12.89 -0.57
C PRO A 97 -22.20 -12.45 -0.90
N PRO A 98 -23.20 -13.36 -0.83
CA PRO A 98 -24.51 -13.15 -1.43
C PRO A 98 -25.10 -11.82 -0.98
N THR A 99 -25.08 -10.84 -1.88
CA THR A 99 -25.58 -9.50 -1.61
C THR A 99 -27.10 -9.61 -1.48
N ALA A 100 -27.58 -9.50 -0.24
CA ALA A 100 -29.00 -9.34 0.03
C ALA A 100 -29.48 -8.09 -0.72
N ARG A 101 -30.14 -8.29 -1.87
CA ARG A 101 -30.66 -7.21 -2.70
C ARG A 101 -31.55 -6.33 -1.84
N PHE A 102 -31.40 -5.02 -2.01
CA PHE A 102 -32.39 -4.09 -1.49
C PHE A 102 -33.68 -4.28 -2.28
N GLU A 103 -34.74 -4.77 -1.63
CA GLU A 103 -36.06 -4.77 -2.24
C GLU A 103 -36.60 -3.33 -2.28
N PRO A 104 -37.19 -2.87 -3.40
CA PRO A 104 -37.76 -1.53 -3.46
C PRO A 104 -38.83 -1.34 -2.38
N PHE A 105 -38.62 -0.39 -1.48
CA PHE A 105 -39.59 -0.06 -0.45
C PHE A 105 -40.85 0.54 -1.09
N GLU A 106 -41.96 -0.20 -1.08
CA GLU A 106 -43.27 0.40 -1.33
C GLU A 106 -43.68 1.22 -0.10
N PRO A 107 -44.02 2.50 -0.25
CA PRO A 107 -44.29 3.36 0.89
C PRO A 107 -45.60 2.95 1.59
N GLU A 108 -45.50 2.34 2.78
CA GLU A 108 -46.66 2.13 3.65
C GLU A 108 -47.28 3.49 4.00
N GLN A 109 -48.48 3.75 3.46
CA GLN A 109 -49.29 4.91 3.81
C GLN A 109 -49.86 4.74 5.22
N HIS A 110 -49.09 5.12 6.25
CA HIS A 110 -49.61 5.26 7.60
C HIS A 110 -50.71 6.34 7.64
N LYS A 111 -51.97 5.89 7.65
CA LYS A 111 -53.19 6.71 7.77
C LYS A 111 -53.41 7.22 9.21
N GLU A 112 -52.42 7.89 9.80
CA GLU A 112 -52.60 8.62 11.06
C GLU A 112 -52.48 10.13 10.85
N ASP A 113 -53.51 10.85 11.31
CA ASP A 113 -53.80 12.24 10.99
C ASP A 113 -52.73 13.23 11.47
N SER A 114 -51.79 13.58 10.59
CA SER A 114 -51.17 14.91 10.50
C SER A 114 -50.14 14.96 9.37
N GLU A 115 -50.13 16.05 8.61
CA GLU A 115 -48.98 16.39 7.75
C GLU A 115 -47.70 16.41 8.60
N LEU A 116 -46.61 15.87 8.06
CA LEU A 116 -45.26 16.15 8.53
C LEU A 116 -44.94 17.62 8.24
N PRO A 117 -44.80 18.49 9.27
CA PRO A 117 -44.45 19.89 9.08
C PRO A 117 -42.97 20.00 8.71
N LYS A 118 -42.57 21.14 8.13
CA LYS A 118 -41.14 21.48 8.02
C LYS A 118 -40.55 21.63 9.42
N CYS A 119 -39.35 21.09 9.65
CA CYS A 119 -38.63 21.30 10.90
C CYS A 119 -38.33 22.80 11.11
N ALA A 120 -38.77 23.35 12.24
CA ALA A 120 -38.45 24.69 12.69
C ALA A 120 -38.41 24.72 14.24
N ALA A 121 -37.73 25.71 14.83
CA ALA A 121 -37.57 25.78 16.28
C ALA A 121 -38.93 25.85 17.00
N GLY A 122 -39.18 24.92 17.93
CA GLY A 122 -40.43 24.78 18.66
C GLY A 122 -41.50 23.90 18.01
N ILE A 123 -41.34 23.50 16.74
CA ILE A 123 -42.28 22.60 16.06
C ILE A 123 -42.21 21.18 16.65
N GLU A 124 -43.37 20.56 16.86
CA GLU A 124 -43.52 19.15 17.20
C GLU A 124 -43.93 18.33 15.98
N LEU A 125 -43.36 17.14 15.85
CA LEU A 125 -43.61 16.20 14.75
C LEU A 125 -43.54 14.75 15.24
N SER A 126 -44.28 13.85 14.60
CA SER A 126 -44.30 12.41 14.91
C SER A 126 -43.54 11.62 13.86
N VAL A 127 -42.58 10.82 14.30
CA VAL A 127 -41.69 10.00 13.47
C VAL A 127 -41.47 8.65 14.18
N GLY A 128 -41.68 7.53 13.48
CA GLY A 128 -41.54 6.18 14.08
C GLY A 128 -42.35 5.96 15.36
N GLY A 129 -43.58 6.51 15.44
CA GLY A 129 -44.43 6.46 16.63
C GLY A 129 -43.98 7.30 17.82
N THR A 130 -42.86 8.03 17.73
CA THR A 130 -42.37 8.94 18.77
C THR A 130 -42.62 10.40 18.36
N ARG A 131 -43.06 11.23 19.31
CA ARG A 131 -43.22 12.68 19.11
C ARG A 131 -41.95 13.41 19.56
N TYR A 132 -41.39 14.21 18.66
CA TYR A 132 -40.20 15.01 18.91
C TYR A 132 -40.49 16.50 18.76
N ARG A 133 -39.83 17.34 19.56
CA ARG A 133 -39.81 18.80 19.45
C ARG A 133 -38.47 19.26 18.87
N CYS A 134 -38.51 19.97 17.76
CA CYS A 134 -37.34 20.59 17.14
C CYS A 134 -36.82 21.72 18.04
N ARG A 135 -35.52 21.71 18.39
CA ARG A 135 -34.90 22.72 19.25
C ARG A 135 -34.05 23.72 18.47
N SER A 136 -32.99 23.25 17.81
CA SER A 136 -32.07 24.10 17.03
C SER A 136 -31.45 23.35 15.85
N VAL A 137 -31.01 24.08 14.82
CA VAL A 137 -30.28 23.49 13.69
C VAL A 137 -28.89 23.03 14.16
N LEU A 138 -28.54 21.79 13.82
CA LEU A 138 -27.21 21.18 13.99
C LEU A 138 -26.37 21.26 12.72
N GLY A 139 -26.99 21.16 11.54
CA GLY A 139 -26.30 21.18 10.25
C GLY A 139 -27.25 21.47 9.07
N ARG A 140 -26.68 21.88 7.94
CA ARG A 140 -27.39 22.22 6.70
C ARG A 140 -26.63 21.61 5.51
N GLY A 141 -27.25 20.68 4.80
CA GLY A 141 -26.78 20.18 3.51
C GLY A 141 -27.47 20.91 2.35
N SER A 142 -27.15 20.53 1.11
CA SER A 142 -27.75 21.13 -0.10
C SER A 142 -29.26 20.90 -0.21
N PHE A 143 -29.77 19.80 0.36
CA PHE A 143 -31.18 19.37 0.25
C PHE A 143 -31.80 18.94 1.59
N SER A 144 -31.09 19.13 2.71
CA SER A 144 -31.52 18.68 4.04
C SER A 144 -31.09 19.63 5.18
N GLU A 145 -31.87 19.66 6.25
CA GLU A 145 -31.55 20.35 7.50
C GLU A 145 -31.54 19.33 8.65
N VAL A 146 -30.44 19.24 9.40
CA VAL A 146 -30.36 18.41 10.61
C VAL A 146 -30.67 19.28 11.82
N TRP A 147 -31.65 18.88 12.61
CA TRP A 147 -32.11 19.57 13.81
C TRP A 147 -31.84 18.74 15.07
N SER A 148 -31.61 19.40 16.20
CA SER A 148 -31.66 18.74 17.51
C SER A 148 -33.12 18.51 17.91
N GLY A 149 -33.40 17.29 18.34
CA GLY A 149 -34.72 16.87 18.80
C GLY A 149 -34.76 16.65 20.32
N GLU A 150 -35.90 16.93 20.91
CA GLU A 150 -36.26 16.53 22.27
C GLU A 150 -37.46 15.59 22.20
N VAL A 151 -37.40 14.49 22.94
CA VAL A 151 -38.51 13.52 23.02
C VAL A 151 -39.63 14.12 23.87
N VAL A 152 -40.82 14.28 23.28
CA VAL A 152 -42.02 14.80 23.97
C VAL A 152 -42.87 13.65 24.51
N SER A 153 -43.03 12.59 23.72
CA SER A 153 -43.68 11.35 24.12
C SER A 153 -43.15 10.21 23.28
N ALA A 154 -42.69 9.13 23.90
CA ALA A 154 -42.08 7.99 23.22
C ALA A 154 -42.85 6.70 23.46
N THR A 155 -42.88 5.86 22.43
CA THR A 155 -43.28 4.44 22.51
C THR A 155 -42.13 3.54 22.95
N ALA A 156 -40.88 4.01 22.85
CA ALA A 156 -39.66 3.31 23.26
C ALA A 156 -38.64 4.29 23.88
N ASP A 157 -37.79 3.84 24.80
CA ASP A 157 -36.73 4.67 25.36
C ASP A 157 -35.55 4.80 24.37
N HIS A 158 -35.32 6.02 23.91
CA HIS A 158 -34.25 6.35 22.95
C HIS A 158 -32.88 6.55 23.63
N GLY A 159 -32.82 6.59 24.98
CA GLY A 159 -31.58 6.47 25.77
C GLY A 159 -30.54 7.57 25.54
N GLY A 160 -30.90 8.73 24.98
CA GLY A 160 -29.94 9.78 24.68
C GLY A 160 -30.52 10.96 23.87
N ALA A 161 -29.63 11.83 23.40
CA ALA A 161 -29.99 12.99 22.59
C ALA A 161 -30.38 12.60 21.15
N VAL A 162 -31.33 13.33 20.56
CA VAL A 162 -31.91 13.04 19.23
C VAL A 162 -31.45 14.06 18.19
N ALA A 163 -31.22 13.58 16.97
CA ALA A 163 -31.10 14.38 15.75
C ALA A 163 -32.25 14.02 14.78
N LEU A 164 -32.81 15.03 14.12
CA LEU A 164 -33.89 14.94 13.14
C LEU A 164 -33.38 15.49 11.80
N LYS A 165 -33.20 14.63 10.79
CA LYS A 165 -32.79 15.02 9.44
C LYS A 165 -34.05 15.23 8.58
N ASP A 166 -34.36 16.49 8.28
CA ASP A 166 -35.47 16.91 7.39
C ASP A 166 -34.93 17.03 5.96
N ILE A 167 -35.42 16.18 5.06
CA ILE A 167 -34.94 16.05 3.67
C ILE A 167 -36.10 16.37 2.74
N PHE A 168 -35.89 17.28 1.78
CA PHE A 168 -36.89 17.60 0.76
C PHE A 168 -36.47 17.03 -0.60
N CYS A 169 -37.24 16.07 -1.08
CA CYS A 169 -36.99 15.28 -2.28
C CYS A 169 -37.89 15.78 -3.41
N LYS A 170 -37.32 16.42 -4.44
CA LYS A 170 -38.09 16.97 -5.57
C LYS A 170 -38.43 15.92 -6.60
N THR A 171 -37.57 14.92 -6.75
CA THR A 171 -37.69 13.83 -7.72
C THR A 171 -37.82 12.49 -7.00
N LYS A 172 -38.30 11.48 -7.74
CA LYS A 172 -38.34 10.10 -7.22
C LYS A 172 -36.93 9.57 -6.89
N ALA A 173 -35.91 9.99 -7.65
CA ALA A 173 -34.52 9.61 -7.39
C ALA A 173 -34.01 10.21 -6.06
N ASP A 174 -34.38 11.45 -5.73
CA ASP A 174 -34.04 12.06 -4.42
C ASP A 174 -34.69 11.28 -3.27
N LEU A 175 -35.95 10.84 -3.45
CA LEU A 175 -36.67 10.02 -2.46
C LEU A 175 -36.02 8.64 -2.30
N GLU A 176 -35.70 7.95 -3.40
CA GLU A 176 -35.02 6.66 -3.38
C GLU A 176 -33.66 6.76 -2.67
N GLN A 177 -32.91 7.85 -2.89
CA GLN A 177 -31.63 8.11 -2.21
C GLN A 177 -31.80 8.39 -0.71
N ALA A 178 -32.82 9.17 -0.33
CA ALA A 178 -33.13 9.44 1.08
C ALA A 178 -33.58 8.18 1.83
N LEU A 179 -34.40 7.33 1.19
CA LEU A 179 -34.82 6.04 1.74
C LEU A 179 -33.68 5.02 1.81
N PHE A 180 -32.72 5.08 0.88
CA PHE A 180 -31.51 4.26 0.97
C PHE A 180 -30.69 4.60 2.23
N GLU A 181 -30.44 5.88 2.51
CA GLU A 181 -29.79 6.32 3.77
C GLU A 181 -30.54 5.84 5.01
N VAL A 182 -31.87 6.01 5.04
CA VAL A 182 -32.73 5.51 6.13
C VAL A 182 -32.52 4.01 6.37
N SER A 183 -32.61 3.22 5.30
CA SER A 183 -32.51 1.76 5.37
C SER A 183 -31.13 1.26 5.82
N LEU A 184 -30.07 2.02 5.49
CA LEU A 184 -28.71 1.73 5.90
C LEU A 184 -28.57 1.87 7.42
N LEU A 185 -29.05 2.98 7.98
CA LEU A 185 -29.02 3.19 9.44
C LEU A 185 -29.94 2.21 10.18
N GLU A 186 -31.10 1.87 9.60
CA GLU A 186 -32.00 0.87 10.17
C GLU A 186 -31.37 -0.53 10.22
N ARG A 187 -30.69 -0.96 9.14
CA ARG A 187 -29.98 -2.24 9.09
C ARG A 187 -28.93 -2.39 10.20
N PHE A 188 -28.27 -1.29 10.58
CA PHE A 188 -27.24 -1.28 11.61
C PHE A 188 -27.76 -0.92 13.02
N LYS A 189 -29.08 -0.81 13.24
CA LYS A 189 -29.66 -0.41 14.54
C LYS A 189 -29.27 -1.33 15.71
N GLU A 190 -29.06 -2.62 15.44
CA GLU A 190 -28.71 -3.65 16.43
C GLU A 190 -27.20 -3.94 16.51
N ALA A 191 -26.41 -3.54 15.50
CA ALA A 191 -24.96 -3.78 15.41
C ALA A 191 -24.12 -3.04 16.47
N ALA A 192 -24.76 -2.23 17.32
CA ALA A 192 -24.16 -1.58 18.48
C ALA A 192 -24.22 -2.40 19.78
N SER A 193 -24.92 -3.54 19.78
CA SER A 193 -25.34 -4.25 21.00
C SER A 193 -24.55 -5.53 21.31
N ASP A 194 -23.91 -6.14 20.31
CA ASP A 194 -23.29 -7.46 20.46
C ASP A 194 -21.80 -7.34 20.86
N GLY A 195 -21.52 -7.59 22.15
CA GLY A 195 -20.24 -7.29 22.81
C GLY A 195 -19.03 -8.12 22.38
N ARG A 196 -19.07 -8.74 21.20
CA ARG A 196 -17.99 -9.54 20.60
C ARG A 196 -17.28 -8.84 19.44
N GLU A 197 -17.87 -7.78 18.89
CA GLU A 197 -17.32 -7.03 17.75
C GLU A 197 -17.02 -5.56 18.10
N ALA A 198 -16.19 -4.91 17.27
CA ALA A 198 -15.96 -3.47 17.39
C ALA A 198 -17.27 -2.69 17.08
N PRO A 199 -17.71 -1.77 17.97
CA PRO A 199 -18.97 -1.07 17.81
C PRO A 199 -18.94 -0.07 16.65
N MET A 200 -19.99 -0.09 15.82
CA MET A 200 -20.18 0.83 14.70
C MET A 200 -20.11 2.30 15.15
N ARG A 201 -19.42 3.14 14.36
CA ARG A 201 -19.22 4.58 14.66
C ARG A 201 -20.15 5.49 13.83
N ILE A 202 -21.44 5.14 13.78
CA ILE A 202 -22.47 5.83 12.96
C ILE A 202 -23.71 6.17 13.82
N PRO A 203 -24.64 7.04 13.37
CA PRO A 203 -25.87 7.34 14.10
C PRO A 203 -26.77 6.09 14.25
N ARG A 204 -27.25 5.82 15.46
CA ARG A 204 -28.28 4.78 15.69
C ARG A 204 -29.63 5.27 15.17
N TYR A 205 -30.29 4.48 14.32
CA TYR A 205 -31.64 4.76 13.81
C TYR A 205 -32.71 4.69 14.92
N PHE A 206 -33.69 5.60 14.88
CA PHE A 206 -34.88 5.58 15.76
C PHE A 206 -36.21 5.46 15.01
N GLY A 207 -36.28 5.96 13.77
CA GLY A 207 -37.50 5.93 12.96
C GLY A 207 -37.44 6.92 11.80
N HIS A 208 -38.37 6.81 10.86
CA HIS A 208 -38.57 7.82 9.82
C HIS A 208 -40.07 8.06 9.56
N LYS A 209 -40.40 9.15 8.85
CA LYS A 209 -41.72 9.40 8.25
C LYS A 209 -41.52 10.00 6.85
N VAL A 210 -42.35 9.56 5.90
CA VAL A 210 -42.39 10.06 4.52
C VAL A 210 -43.75 10.71 4.29
N ASP A 211 -43.75 11.95 3.82
CA ASP A 211 -44.94 12.69 3.43
C ASP A 211 -44.84 13.07 1.96
N GLN A 212 -45.86 12.75 1.17
CA GLN A 212 -46.01 13.31 -0.16
C GLN A 212 -46.63 14.71 -0.07
N LYS A 213 -46.06 15.67 -0.80
CA LYS A 213 -46.52 17.06 -0.92
C LYS A 213 -46.79 17.36 -2.40
N GLU A 214 -47.38 18.51 -2.72
CA GLU A 214 -47.67 18.91 -4.11
C GLU A 214 -46.39 18.99 -4.97
N ASP A 215 -45.29 19.51 -4.40
CA ASP A 215 -44.00 19.72 -5.08
C ASP A 215 -42.96 18.57 -4.87
N GLY A 216 -43.38 17.40 -4.40
CA GLY A 216 -42.48 16.23 -4.20
C GLY A 216 -42.73 15.49 -2.88
N TRP A 217 -41.66 15.10 -2.19
CA TRP A 217 -41.73 14.36 -0.91
C TRP A 217 -40.88 15.01 0.17
N ARG A 218 -41.30 14.85 1.43
CA ARG A 218 -40.53 15.20 2.62
C ARG A 218 -40.24 13.93 3.42
N VAL A 219 -38.98 13.66 3.70
CA VAL A 219 -38.54 12.56 4.56
C VAL A 219 -37.97 13.17 5.84
N CYS A 220 -38.50 12.78 7.00
CA CYS A 220 -37.88 13.09 8.28
C CYS A 220 -37.35 11.81 8.93
N LEU A 221 -36.03 11.77 9.15
CA LEU A 221 -35.31 10.67 9.78
C LEU A 221 -34.93 11.07 11.21
N ALA A 222 -35.36 10.29 12.20
CA ALA A 222 -34.94 10.40 13.59
C ALA A 222 -33.80 9.41 13.89
N MET A 223 -32.73 9.91 14.49
CA MET A 223 -31.53 9.14 14.82
C MET A 223 -30.84 9.68 16.07
N ALA A 224 -29.93 8.90 16.65
CA ALA A 224 -29.10 9.34 17.77
C ALA A 224 -28.21 10.51 17.37
N ARG A 225 -28.23 11.57 18.18
CA ARG A 225 -27.28 12.67 18.05
C ARG A 225 -25.93 12.22 18.57
N LEU A 226 -24.96 12.11 17.67
CA LEU A 226 -23.59 11.75 18.02
C LEU A 226 -22.88 12.86 18.82
N PRO A 227 -21.94 12.49 19.71
CA PRO A 227 -21.23 13.42 20.58
C PRO A 227 -20.14 14.23 19.86
N GLY A 228 -19.58 15.23 20.53
CA GLY A 228 -18.43 16.02 20.05
C GLY A 228 -18.75 17.15 19.07
N GLU A 229 -17.79 17.44 18.19
CA GLU A 229 -17.86 18.50 17.18
C GLU A 229 -17.27 18.06 15.84
N CYS A 230 -17.59 18.78 14.76
CA CYS A 230 -17.05 18.54 13.42
C CYS A 230 -15.52 18.63 13.40
N LEU A 231 -14.84 17.63 12.81
CA LEU A 231 -13.38 17.56 12.75
C LEU A 231 -12.78 18.77 12.03
N ASP A 232 -13.39 19.23 10.94
CA ASP A 232 -13.03 20.47 10.24
C ASP A 232 -13.09 21.72 11.16
N ALA A 233 -14.05 21.77 12.10
CA ALA A 233 -14.10 22.85 13.10
C ALA A 233 -13.03 22.70 14.20
N TRP A 234 -12.65 21.47 14.55
CA TRP A 234 -11.56 21.19 15.48
C TRP A 234 -10.18 21.52 14.87
N LEU A 235 -9.97 21.21 13.58
CA LEU A 235 -8.74 21.48 12.84
C LEU A 235 -8.42 22.97 12.71
N ARG A 236 -9.44 23.84 12.72
CA ARG A 236 -9.27 25.31 12.72
C ARG A 236 -8.87 25.91 14.08
N ARG A 237 -8.73 25.10 15.14
CA ARG A 237 -8.35 25.61 16.47
C ARG A 237 -6.87 25.96 16.53
N ALA A 238 -6.54 26.92 17.40
CA ALA A 238 -5.16 27.17 17.77
C ALA A 238 -4.53 25.92 18.41
N PRO A 239 -3.23 25.66 18.15
CA PRO A 239 -2.52 24.57 18.81
C PRO A 239 -2.43 24.81 20.33
N PRO A 240 -2.23 23.76 21.14
CA PRO A 240 -2.00 23.93 22.56
C PRO A 240 -0.73 24.76 22.82
N PRO A 241 -0.73 25.61 23.86
CA PRO A 241 0.39 26.50 24.14
C PRO A 241 1.69 25.72 24.40
N ASN A 242 2.81 26.29 23.96
CA ASN A 242 4.15 25.72 24.07
C ASN A 242 4.35 24.37 23.34
N GLN A 243 3.48 23.99 22.38
CA GLN A 243 3.70 22.79 21.58
C GLN A 243 4.79 23.00 20.51
N ASP A 244 5.92 22.32 20.69
CA ASP A 244 6.98 22.20 19.68
C ASP A 244 6.55 21.38 18.46
N GLY A 245 7.27 21.58 17.35
CA GLY A 245 7.04 20.88 16.08
C GLY A 245 7.04 19.36 16.15
N PRO A 246 8.07 18.70 16.71
CA PRO A 246 8.10 17.24 16.85
C PRO A 246 6.90 16.69 17.63
N SER A 247 6.42 17.39 18.64
CA SER A 247 5.25 17.01 19.43
C SER A 247 3.94 17.27 18.67
N ALA A 248 3.89 18.30 17.81
CA ALA A 248 2.77 18.56 16.90
C ALA A 248 2.63 17.45 15.84
N VAL A 249 3.76 17.01 15.26
CA VAL A 249 3.83 15.85 14.36
C VAL A 249 3.37 14.58 15.06
N ARG A 250 3.91 14.27 16.26
CA ARG A 250 3.50 13.09 17.04
C ARG A 250 2.00 13.11 17.36
N ARG A 251 1.42 14.26 17.73
CA ARG A 251 -0.03 14.45 17.90
C ARG A 251 -0.80 14.10 16.62
N GLY A 252 -0.38 14.68 15.49
CA GLY A 252 -1.00 14.45 14.20
C GLY A 252 -1.02 12.97 13.81
N CYS A 253 0.12 12.29 13.93
CA CYS A 253 0.23 10.85 13.67
C CYS A 253 -0.66 10.00 14.61
N ALA A 254 -0.67 10.30 15.92
CA ALA A 254 -1.43 9.53 16.90
C ALA A 254 -2.96 9.68 16.69
N LEU A 255 -3.43 10.89 16.37
CA LEU A 255 -4.83 11.15 16.05
C LEU A 255 -5.25 10.57 14.69
N ALA A 256 -4.40 10.66 13.66
CA ALA A 256 -4.65 10.04 12.36
C ALA A 256 -4.74 8.51 12.47
N MET A 257 -3.86 7.90 13.28
CA MET A 257 -3.92 6.47 13.61
C MET A 257 -5.20 6.10 14.37
N ALA A 258 -5.63 6.93 15.32
CA ALA A 258 -6.88 6.73 16.06
C ALA A 258 -8.13 6.85 15.16
N LEU A 259 -8.14 7.80 14.20
CA LEU A 259 -9.18 7.95 13.18
C LEU A 259 -9.32 6.68 12.33
N ILE A 260 -8.21 6.20 11.76
CA ILE A 260 -8.20 5.00 10.89
C ILE A 260 -8.60 3.76 11.68
N ARG A 261 -8.10 3.56 12.90
CA ARG A 261 -8.45 2.41 13.76
C ARG A 261 -9.93 2.40 14.18
N GLN A 262 -10.59 3.55 14.25
CA GLN A 262 -11.99 3.64 14.68
C GLN A 262 -12.98 3.58 13.51
N LEU A 263 -12.67 4.27 12.39
CA LEU A 263 -13.58 4.32 11.24
C LEU A 263 -13.31 3.22 10.20
N GLY A 264 -12.09 2.67 10.12
CA GLY A 264 -11.75 1.57 9.21
C GLY A 264 -12.69 0.35 9.36
N PRO A 265 -12.84 -0.23 10.56
CA PRO A 265 -13.78 -1.33 10.80
C PRO A 265 -15.26 -0.95 10.55
N THR A 266 -15.61 0.33 10.70
CA THR A 266 -16.96 0.81 10.38
C THR A 266 -17.19 0.80 8.86
N LEU A 267 -16.23 1.26 8.06
CA LEU A 267 -16.29 1.21 6.60
C LEU A 267 -16.23 -0.23 6.06
N GLU A 268 -15.41 -1.10 6.65
CA GLU A 268 -15.32 -2.51 6.29
C GLU A 268 -16.67 -3.24 6.47
N ARG A 269 -17.40 -2.95 7.56
CA ARG A 269 -18.75 -3.47 7.79
C ARG A 269 -19.82 -2.84 6.87
N LEU A 270 -19.58 -1.62 6.37
CA LEU A 270 -20.47 -0.96 5.41
C LEU A 270 -20.30 -1.50 3.98
N ALA A 271 -19.08 -1.82 3.56
CA ALA A 271 -18.73 -2.16 2.18
C ALA A 271 -19.57 -3.28 1.51
N PRO A 272 -20.05 -4.34 2.20
CA PRO A 272 -20.96 -5.33 1.61
C PRO A 272 -22.37 -4.79 1.27
N HIS A 273 -22.71 -3.60 1.74
CA HIS A 273 -24.04 -3.01 1.65
C HIS A 273 -24.03 -1.63 0.96
N ALA A 274 -23.05 -0.78 1.25
CA ALA A 274 -22.97 0.56 0.69
C ALA A 274 -21.53 1.08 0.58
N TRP A 275 -21.23 1.79 -0.50
CA TRP A 275 -20.02 2.61 -0.64
C TRP A 275 -20.36 4.06 -0.27
N HIS A 276 -19.67 4.63 0.73
CA HIS A 276 -20.05 5.95 1.29
C HIS A 276 -19.75 7.13 0.36
N ARG A 277 -18.65 7.05 -0.41
CA ARG A 277 -18.17 8.05 -1.39
C ARG A 277 -17.90 9.49 -0.90
N ASP A 278 -18.20 9.83 0.35
CA ASP A 278 -18.05 11.20 0.89
C ASP A 278 -17.48 11.22 2.32
N VAL A 279 -16.39 10.46 2.55
CA VAL A 279 -15.66 10.48 3.81
C VAL A 279 -14.68 11.67 3.81
N ASN A 280 -15.00 12.70 4.58
CA ASN A 280 -14.26 13.95 4.67
C ASN A 280 -14.31 14.53 6.11
N SER A 281 -13.56 15.58 6.43
CA SER A 281 -13.52 16.17 7.77
C SER A 281 -14.77 16.96 8.18
N HIS A 282 -15.69 17.28 7.24
CA HIS A 282 -17.01 17.81 7.58
C HIS A 282 -17.95 16.70 8.09
N ASN A 283 -17.89 15.52 7.46
CA ASN A 283 -18.70 14.34 7.77
C ASN A 283 -18.07 13.47 8.88
N VAL A 284 -17.05 13.95 9.59
CA VAL A 284 -16.47 13.27 10.77
C VAL A 284 -16.64 14.15 12.00
N LEU A 285 -17.18 13.59 13.09
CA LEU A 285 -17.14 14.21 14.41
C LEU A 285 -15.97 13.67 15.23
N LEU A 286 -15.45 14.53 16.11
CA LEU A 286 -14.48 14.22 17.14
C LEU A 286 -15.05 14.58 18.50
N SER A 287 -15.15 13.59 19.39
CA SER A 287 -15.54 13.77 20.80
C SER A 287 -14.42 13.32 21.75
N ASP A 288 -14.51 13.77 23.00
CA ASP A 288 -13.76 13.15 24.10
C ASP A 288 -14.41 11.82 24.51
N ALA A 289 -13.60 10.88 24.98
CA ALA A 289 -14.03 9.58 25.48
C ALA A 289 -14.58 9.63 26.91
N LEU A 290 -14.20 10.66 27.69
CA LEU A 290 -14.55 10.74 29.11
C LEU A 290 -15.97 11.28 29.34
N ASP A 291 -16.37 12.31 28.59
CA ASP A 291 -17.63 13.04 28.80
C ASP A 291 -18.50 13.18 27.52
N GLY A 292 -18.03 12.68 26.37
CA GLY A 292 -18.69 12.90 25.07
C GLY A 292 -18.65 14.37 24.59
N GLY A 293 -17.88 15.22 25.28
CA GLY A 293 -17.72 16.62 25.00
C GLY A 293 -16.73 16.90 23.87
N ARG A 294 -16.24 18.14 23.84
CA ARG A 294 -15.23 18.60 22.89
C ARG A 294 -13.86 18.12 23.34
N LEU A 295 -13.13 17.39 22.49
CA LEU A 295 -11.74 17.02 22.80
C LEU A 295 -10.88 18.28 22.87
N MET A 296 -10.40 18.62 24.07
CA MET A 296 -9.49 19.74 24.29
C MET A 296 -8.05 19.34 23.91
N PRO A 297 -7.30 20.16 23.16
CA PRO A 297 -5.90 19.88 22.87
C PRO A 297 -5.05 19.88 24.15
N CYS A 298 -4.58 18.70 24.58
CA CYS A 298 -3.67 18.52 25.72
C CYS A 298 -2.22 18.41 25.25
N SER A 299 -1.22 18.89 26.00
CA SER A 299 0.21 18.72 25.63
C SER A 299 0.63 17.25 25.55
N ASP A 300 -0.01 16.36 26.29
CA ASP A 300 0.19 14.91 26.20
C ASP A 300 -0.43 14.33 24.91
N VAL A 301 0.44 13.80 24.04
CA VAL A 301 0.07 13.18 22.77
C VAL A 301 -0.67 11.85 22.97
N GLU A 302 -0.22 11.05 23.91
CA GLU A 302 -0.73 9.70 24.14
C GLU A 302 -2.11 9.77 24.80
N GLU A 303 -2.27 10.63 25.79
CA GLU A 303 -3.57 10.95 26.41
C GLU A 303 -4.57 11.49 25.39
N THR A 304 -4.17 12.45 24.55
CA THR A 304 -5.03 13.02 23.50
C THR A 304 -5.55 11.93 22.55
N SER A 305 -4.68 11.00 22.12
CA SER A 305 -5.08 9.90 21.23
C SER A 305 -5.98 8.85 21.91
N LYS A 306 -5.73 8.53 23.19
CA LYS A 306 -6.56 7.62 23.98
C LYS A 306 -7.96 8.18 24.22
N ARG A 307 -8.09 9.50 24.36
CA ARG A 307 -9.36 10.22 24.55
C ARG A 307 -10.11 10.53 23.26
N ALA A 308 -9.45 10.60 22.11
CA ALA A 308 -10.11 10.89 20.83
C ALA A 308 -11.12 9.80 20.42
N ARG A 309 -12.38 10.18 20.19
CA ARG A 309 -13.42 9.32 19.61
C ARG A 309 -13.93 9.91 18.31
N PHE A 310 -13.83 9.13 17.23
CA PHE A 310 -14.23 9.54 15.89
C PHE A 310 -15.54 8.88 15.49
N TRP A 311 -16.39 9.65 14.81
CA TRP A 311 -17.71 9.22 14.36
C TRP A 311 -17.98 9.68 12.94
N LEU A 312 -18.59 8.83 12.12
CA LEU A 312 -18.94 9.10 10.73
C LEU A 312 -20.39 9.57 10.62
N LEU A 313 -20.62 10.61 9.82
CA LEU A 313 -21.91 11.26 9.56
C LEU A 313 -22.30 11.18 8.09
N ASP A 314 -23.60 11.42 7.86
CA ASP A 314 -24.25 11.70 6.58
C ASP A 314 -24.01 10.65 5.46
N PHE A 315 -24.98 9.75 5.33
CA PHE A 315 -24.95 8.69 4.31
C PHE A 315 -25.72 9.10 3.05
N GLY A 316 -26.10 10.37 2.92
CA GLY A 316 -26.94 10.87 1.82
C GLY A 316 -26.32 10.73 0.42
N LEU A 317 -25.01 10.51 0.31
CA LEU A 317 -24.30 10.24 -0.95
C LEU A 317 -23.83 8.78 -1.12
N ALA A 318 -24.11 7.92 -0.12
CA ALA A 318 -23.78 6.51 -0.18
C ALA A 318 -24.57 5.79 -1.28
N VAL A 319 -23.99 4.76 -1.88
CA VAL A 319 -24.62 3.98 -2.96
C VAL A 319 -24.62 2.49 -2.63
N ASP A 320 -25.71 1.81 -2.95
CA ASP A 320 -25.87 0.37 -2.80
C ASP A 320 -24.73 -0.40 -3.49
N ALA A 321 -24.00 -1.19 -2.70
CA ALA A 321 -22.86 -1.97 -3.17
C ALA A 321 -23.26 -3.04 -4.20
N ALA A 322 -24.51 -3.52 -4.20
CA ALA A 322 -25.00 -4.52 -5.15
C ALA A 322 -25.28 -3.93 -6.55
N THR A 323 -25.86 -2.74 -6.64
CA THR A 323 -26.18 -2.08 -7.93
C THR A 323 -25.09 -1.13 -8.43
N TRP A 324 -24.19 -0.63 -7.55
CA TRP A 324 -23.10 0.27 -7.95
C TRP A 324 -22.23 -0.23 -9.11
N PRO A 325 -21.82 -1.52 -9.20
CA PRO A 325 -20.99 -2.02 -10.31
C PRO A 325 -21.62 -1.84 -11.71
N GLN A 326 -22.94 -1.69 -11.78
CA GLN A 326 -23.71 -1.46 -13.01
C GLN A 326 -24.09 0.02 -13.18
N ARG A 327 -24.33 0.74 -12.07
CA ARG A 327 -24.76 2.15 -12.07
C ARG A 327 -23.63 3.17 -12.16
N TRP A 328 -22.42 2.84 -11.72
CA TRP A 328 -21.30 3.80 -11.70
C TRP A 328 -20.99 4.50 -13.03
N PRO A 329 -21.20 3.92 -14.25
CA PRO A 329 -20.91 4.62 -15.50
C PRO A 329 -21.88 5.76 -15.81
N HIS A 330 -23.06 5.72 -15.20
CA HIS A 330 -24.20 6.60 -15.46
C HIS A 330 -24.60 7.41 -14.22
N SER A 331 -23.81 7.33 -13.14
CA SER A 331 -24.05 8.06 -11.90
C SER A 331 -23.13 9.27 -11.83
N ASP A 332 -23.66 10.39 -11.35
CA ASP A 332 -22.86 11.59 -11.10
C ASP A 332 -21.75 11.33 -10.07
N VAL A 333 -20.62 12.00 -10.29
CA VAL A 333 -19.53 12.08 -9.30
C VAL A 333 -20.02 12.94 -8.14
N ALA A 334 -19.85 12.42 -6.92
CA ALA A 334 -20.41 13.00 -5.71
C ALA A 334 -19.34 13.18 -4.63
N GLY A 335 -19.69 13.91 -3.58
CA GLY A 335 -18.85 14.18 -2.41
C GLY A 335 -17.90 15.36 -2.59
N ASP A 336 -17.22 15.72 -1.51
CA ASP A 336 -16.31 16.86 -1.48
C ASP A 336 -15.05 16.61 -2.32
N CYS A 337 -14.88 17.38 -3.40
CA CYS A 337 -13.75 17.20 -4.31
C CYS A 337 -12.36 17.48 -3.70
N ARG A 338 -12.28 18.06 -2.49
CA ARG A 338 -11.04 18.16 -1.72
C ARG A 338 -10.57 16.83 -1.12
N TYR A 339 -11.41 15.80 -1.17
CA TYR A 339 -11.18 14.43 -0.68
C TYR A 339 -11.41 13.37 -1.77
N TRP A 340 -11.53 13.78 -3.03
CA TRP A 340 -11.71 12.87 -4.16
C TRP A 340 -10.46 12.04 -4.45
N ALA A 341 -10.69 10.77 -4.77
CA ALA A 341 -9.69 9.92 -5.38
C ALA A 341 -9.34 10.40 -6.80
N THR A 342 -8.14 10.05 -7.28
CA THR A 342 -7.73 10.30 -8.68
C THR A 342 -8.74 9.75 -9.68
N SER A 343 -9.35 8.59 -9.38
CA SER A 343 -10.41 8.02 -10.20
C SER A 343 -11.70 8.84 -10.24
N SER A 344 -12.06 9.59 -9.18
CA SER A 344 -13.21 10.48 -9.18
C SER A 344 -13.00 11.71 -10.06
N PHE A 345 -11.79 12.29 -10.05
CA PHE A 345 -11.43 13.33 -11.01
C PHE A 345 -11.49 12.80 -12.46
N VAL A 346 -10.90 11.63 -12.72
CA VAL A 346 -10.93 11.02 -14.06
C VAL A 346 -12.36 10.68 -14.50
N MET A 347 -13.22 10.17 -13.62
CA MET A 347 -14.64 9.96 -13.93
C MET A 347 -15.36 11.30 -14.21
N SER A 348 -15.10 12.33 -13.40
CA SER A 348 -15.77 13.64 -13.53
C SER A 348 -15.40 14.38 -14.81
N PHE A 349 -14.21 14.14 -15.36
CA PHE A 349 -13.67 14.91 -16.49
C PHE A 349 -13.59 14.09 -17.78
N CYS A 350 -13.08 12.86 -17.69
CA CYS A 350 -12.86 11.97 -18.82
C CYS A 350 -14.08 11.08 -19.09
N GLY A 351 -14.92 10.86 -18.06
CA GLY A 351 -16.12 10.03 -18.14
C GLY A 351 -15.86 8.53 -17.94
N PRO A 352 -16.89 7.69 -18.12
CA PRO A 352 -16.83 6.26 -17.80
C PRO A 352 -15.97 5.43 -18.76
N GLU A 353 -15.82 5.84 -20.02
CA GLU A 353 -15.04 5.13 -21.03
C GLU A 353 -13.54 5.16 -20.68
N GLU A 354 -12.98 6.35 -20.49
CA GLU A 354 -11.60 6.58 -20.06
C GLU A 354 -11.31 6.05 -18.65
N THR A 355 -12.31 6.06 -17.76
CA THR A 355 -12.20 5.43 -16.44
C THR A 355 -12.14 3.91 -16.57
N SER A 356 -12.97 3.31 -17.43
CA SER A 356 -12.99 1.86 -17.69
C SER A 356 -11.70 1.37 -18.34
N ALA A 357 -11.14 2.14 -19.27
CA ALA A 357 -9.89 1.81 -19.96
C ALA A 357 -8.68 1.65 -19.02
N LYS A 358 -8.73 2.26 -17.82
CA LYS A 358 -7.66 2.24 -16.82
C LYS A 358 -8.07 1.34 -15.66
N ARG A 359 -7.75 0.03 -15.76
CA ARG A 359 -8.14 -1.03 -14.80
C ARG A 359 -8.05 -0.59 -13.33
N GLU A 360 -6.94 0.02 -12.92
CA GLU A 360 -6.72 0.43 -11.53
C GLU A 360 -7.57 1.63 -11.08
N LEU A 361 -7.84 2.59 -11.97
CA LEU A 361 -8.75 3.71 -11.66
C LEU A 361 -10.21 3.24 -11.67
N CYS A 362 -10.58 2.34 -12.58
CA CYS A 362 -11.87 1.68 -12.60
C CYS A 362 -12.13 0.91 -11.28
N SER A 363 -11.13 0.15 -10.81
CA SER A 363 -11.14 -0.53 -9.51
C SER A 363 -11.28 0.47 -8.36
N GLN A 364 -10.46 1.52 -8.32
CA GLN A 364 -10.50 2.55 -7.28
C GLN A 364 -11.86 3.27 -7.23
N TYR A 365 -12.47 3.60 -8.37
CA TYR A 365 -13.79 4.24 -8.42
C TYR A 365 -14.94 3.33 -7.97
N LYS A 366 -14.81 2.02 -8.24
CA LYS A 366 -15.84 1.03 -7.87
C LYS A 366 -15.84 0.69 -6.38
N THR A 367 -14.68 0.56 -5.74
CA THR A 367 -14.58 -0.09 -4.42
C THR A 367 -13.66 0.59 -3.39
N LYS A 368 -13.13 1.79 -3.65
CA LYS A 368 -12.12 2.42 -2.76
C LYS A 368 -12.32 3.92 -2.49
N LEU A 369 -13.44 4.51 -2.89
CA LEU A 369 -13.67 5.96 -2.78
C LEU A 369 -13.74 6.45 -1.32
N ASP A 370 -14.38 5.68 -0.46
CA ASP A 370 -14.48 5.90 0.98
C ASP A 370 -13.14 5.72 1.71
N VAL A 371 -12.39 4.66 1.40
CA VAL A 371 -11.06 4.42 1.98
C VAL A 371 -10.05 5.51 1.57
N VAL A 372 -10.12 6.01 0.33
CA VAL A 372 -9.29 7.15 -0.12
C VAL A 372 -9.70 8.44 0.60
N GLY A 373 -11.00 8.72 0.76
CA GLY A 373 -11.49 9.85 1.53
C GLY A 373 -11.06 9.81 2.99
N LEU A 374 -11.12 8.64 3.63
CA LEU A 374 -10.59 8.41 4.99
C LEU A 374 -9.07 8.69 5.06
N GLY A 375 -8.32 8.22 4.06
CA GLY A 375 -6.88 8.46 3.95
C GLY A 375 -6.51 9.95 3.82
N LEU A 376 -7.25 10.70 3.00
CA LEU A 376 -7.07 12.16 2.85
C LEU A 376 -7.49 12.92 4.10
N THR A 377 -8.53 12.46 4.80
CA THR A 377 -8.95 13.01 6.10
C THR A 377 -7.91 12.77 7.19
N ALA A 378 -7.28 11.59 7.21
CA ALA A 378 -6.18 11.28 8.12
C ALA A 378 -4.92 12.11 7.83
N LEU A 379 -4.59 12.31 6.54
CA LEU A 379 -3.47 13.16 6.12
C LEU A 379 -3.72 14.63 6.47
N GLU A 380 -4.95 15.12 6.32
CA GLU A 380 -5.34 16.47 6.76
C GLU A 380 -5.11 16.67 8.25
N LEU A 381 -5.52 15.70 9.08
CA LEU A 381 -5.37 15.78 10.52
C LEU A 381 -3.88 15.84 10.91
N LEU A 382 -3.07 14.98 10.30
CA LEU A 382 -1.63 14.91 10.50
C LEU A 382 -0.91 16.21 10.08
N CYS A 383 -1.15 16.67 8.85
CA CYS A 383 -0.49 17.86 8.32
C CYS A 383 -0.94 19.15 9.01
N SER A 384 -2.24 19.32 9.28
CA SER A 384 -2.76 20.52 9.97
C SER A 384 -2.19 20.64 11.39
N SER A 385 -2.08 19.51 12.10
CA SER A 385 -1.43 19.48 13.43
C SER A 385 0.01 19.96 13.36
N ALA A 386 0.79 19.47 12.39
CA ALA A 386 2.20 19.84 12.23
C ALA A 386 2.40 21.30 11.76
N LEU A 387 1.56 21.78 10.82
CA LEU A 387 1.56 23.16 10.33
C LEU A 387 1.32 24.18 11.45
N ALA A 388 0.41 23.88 12.37
CA ALA A 388 0.04 24.79 13.47
C ALA A 388 1.25 25.18 14.35
N SER A 389 2.28 24.34 14.44
CA SER A 389 3.52 24.63 15.18
C SER A 389 4.71 25.00 14.29
N ARG A 390 4.57 25.15 12.97
CA ARG A 390 5.69 25.28 11.99
C ARG A 390 6.74 26.32 12.36
N GLU A 391 6.33 27.47 12.89
CA GLU A 391 7.24 28.57 13.29
C GLU A 391 8.17 28.20 14.46
N SER A 392 7.79 27.22 15.31
CA SER A 392 8.64 26.73 16.40
C SER A 392 9.80 25.83 15.91
N TRP A 393 9.80 25.46 14.64
CA TRP A 393 10.82 24.59 14.07
C TRP A 393 12.01 25.49 13.65
N GLY A 394 13.19 25.37 14.30
CA GLY A 394 14.43 26.17 14.02
C GLY A 394 15.02 26.09 12.59
N PRO A 395 16.26 25.63 12.35
CA PRO A 395 16.75 25.38 10.97
C PRO A 395 16.28 24.03 10.37
N ALA A 396 15.96 24.00 9.07
CA ALA A 396 15.52 22.81 8.33
C ALA A 396 16.68 21.89 7.94
N LYS A 397 16.80 20.70 8.55
CA LYS A 397 17.79 19.65 8.20
C LYS A 397 17.23 18.23 8.44
N GLY A 398 17.67 17.27 7.62
CA GLY A 398 17.38 15.84 7.75
C GLY A 398 15.90 15.48 7.75
N LEU A 399 15.47 14.58 8.65
CA LEU A 399 14.06 14.16 8.84
C LEU A 399 13.07 15.33 8.79
N ARG A 400 13.42 16.47 9.42
CA ARG A 400 12.59 17.68 9.40
C ARG A 400 12.40 18.25 8.00
N GLY A 401 13.44 18.25 7.16
CA GLY A 401 13.35 18.70 5.78
C GLY A 401 12.43 17.82 4.93
N SER A 402 12.27 16.53 5.28
CA SER A 402 11.25 15.66 4.68
C SER A 402 9.84 16.03 5.14
N TRP A 403 9.67 16.34 6.43
CA TRP A 403 8.42 16.90 6.95
C TRP A 403 8.05 18.24 6.32
N GLU A 404 8.98 19.18 6.18
CA GLU A 404 8.70 20.47 5.51
C GLU A 404 8.30 20.29 4.04
N ARG A 405 8.94 19.38 3.29
CA ARG A 405 8.48 19.04 1.92
C ARG A 405 7.07 18.45 1.91
N LEU A 406 6.72 17.57 2.86
CA LEU A 406 5.37 17.03 2.98
C LEU A 406 4.36 18.14 3.29
N LEU A 407 4.69 19.04 4.23
CA LEU A 407 3.83 20.15 4.63
C LEU A 407 3.63 21.16 3.49
N GLU A 408 4.69 21.54 2.77
CA GLU A 408 4.61 22.40 1.57
C GLU A 408 3.79 21.76 0.44
N THR A 409 3.94 20.43 0.26
CA THR A 409 3.17 19.67 -0.73
C THR A 409 1.70 19.60 -0.34
N TRP A 410 1.40 19.43 0.95
CA TRP A 410 0.05 19.43 1.50
C TRP A 410 -0.61 20.81 1.42
N GLU A 411 0.10 21.89 1.79
CA GLU A 411 -0.38 23.26 1.65
C GLU A 411 -0.74 23.58 0.19
N ARG A 412 0.16 23.24 -0.75
CA ARG A 412 -0.10 23.44 -2.19
C ARG A 412 -1.31 22.62 -2.67
N TYR A 413 -1.34 21.33 -2.35
CA TYR A 413 -2.49 20.47 -2.64
C TYR A 413 -3.78 21.08 -2.13
N ARG A 414 -3.82 21.50 -0.85
CA ARG A 414 -5.02 22.06 -0.22
C ARG A 414 -5.40 23.42 -0.77
N GLU A 415 -4.46 24.29 -1.11
CA GLU A 415 -4.77 25.54 -1.79
C GLU A 415 -5.42 25.28 -3.15
N ASP A 416 -4.81 24.41 -3.95
CA ASP A 416 -5.28 24.06 -5.30
C ASP A 416 -6.68 23.41 -5.26
N VAL A 417 -6.88 22.36 -4.45
CA VAL A 417 -8.20 21.69 -4.37
C VAL A 417 -9.26 22.55 -3.67
N THR A 418 -8.90 23.46 -2.76
CA THR A 418 -9.87 24.38 -2.14
C THR A 418 -10.30 25.48 -3.10
N ARG A 419 -9.35 26.03 -3.87
CA ARG A 419 -9.64 26.99 -4.96
C ARG A 419 -10.55 26.33 -6.01
N TRP A 420 -10.22 25.11 -6.41
CA TRP A 420 -11.02 24.29 -7.32
C TRP A 420 -12.43 24.00 -6.79
N HIS A 421 -12.53 23.55 -5.53
CA HIS A 421 -13.81 23.31 -4.86
C HIS A 421 -14.68 24.57 -4.80
N ALA A 422 -14.09 25.73 -4.46
CA ALA A 422 -14.82 27.00 -4.44
C ALA A 422 -15.38 27.38 -5.82
N MET A 423 -14.64 27.13 -6.90
CA MET A 423 -15.08 27.39 -8.27
C MET A 423 -16.21 26.44 -8.69
N ILE A 424 -16.08 25.13 -8.42
CA ILE A 424 -17.15 24.14 -8.61
C ILE A 424 -18.40 24.57 -7.82
N PHE A 425 -18.26 24.81 -6.52
CA PHE A 425 -19.36 25.15 -5.63
C PHE A 425 -20.11 26.39 -6.10
N GLN A 426 -19.42 27.44 -6.54
CA GLN A 426 -20.07 28.64 -7.11
C GLN A 426 -20.83 28.36 -8.41
N VAL A 427 -20.27 27.55 -9.32
CA VAL A 427 -20.91 27.14 -10.58
C VAL A 427 -22.16 26.28 -10.35
N PHE A 428 -22.20 25.48 -9.27
CA PHE A 428 -23.39 24.72 -8.88
C PHE A 428 -24.41 25.56 -8.08
N ALA A 429 -23.96 26.38 -7.14
CA ALA A 429 -24.83 27.16 -6.26
C ALA A 429 -25.50 28.38 -6.91
N LYS A 430 -24.90 28.98 -7.95
CA LYS A 430 -25.39 30.23 -8.57
C LYS A 430 -25.66 30.14 -10.08
N GLY A 431 -25.29 29.05 -10.74
CA GLY A 431 -25.38 28.92 -12.20
C GLY A 431 -24.43 29.81 -13.03
N ALA A 432 -23.74 30.76 -12.39
CA ALA A 432 -22.71 31.63 -12.97
C ALA A 432 -21.70 32.08 -11.91
N LEU A 433 -20.45 32.36 -12.33
CA LEU A 433 -19.38 32.87 -11.48
C LEU A 433 -19.48 34.41 -11.33
N PRO A 434 -19.58 34.97 -10.11
CA PRO A 434 -19.50 36.41 -9.89
C PRO A 434 -18.04 36.88 -9.94
N VAL A 435 -17.69 37.64 -10.99
CA VAL A 435 -16.33 38.17 -11.27
C VAL A 435 -15.71 38.95 -10.09
N ALA A 436 -16.52 39.47 -9.15
CA ALA A 436 -16.08 40.30 -8.03
C ALA A 436 -15.43 39.53 -6.86
N ALA A 437 -15.57 38.21 -6.76
CA ALA A 437 -15.12 37.46 -5.56
C ALA A 437 -13.65 36.99 -5.59
N MET A 438 -12.97 37.08 -6.75
CA MET A 438 -11.53 36.79 -6.87
C MET A 438 -10.76 38.10 -7.01
N GLY A 439 -10.08 38.50 -5.93
CA GLY A 439 -9.30 39.75 -5.90
C GLY A 439 -8.17 39.77 -6.92
N ALA A 440 -8.31 40.60 -7.96
CA ALA A 440 -7.27 41.10 -8.87
C ALA A 440 -6.33 40.08 -9.56
N SER A 441 -6.60 38.78 -9.49
CA SER A 441 -5.99 37.80 -10.41
C SER A 441 -6.77 37.79 -11.73
N LYS A 442 -6.06 37.82 -12.85
CA LYS A 442 -6.65 37.70 -14.19
C LYS A 442 -7.14 36.27 -14.41
N SER A 443 -8.33 35.91 -13.91
CA SER A 443 -9.01 34.69 -14.31
C SER A 443 -9.28 34.76 -15.82
N THR A 444 -8.51 33.99 -16.60
CA THR A 444 -8.57 34.01 -18.06
C THR A 444 -9.94 33.52 -18.54
N PRO A 445 -10.52 34.09 -19.62
CA PRO A 445 -11.78 33.62 -20.19
C PRO A 445 -11.83 32.12 -20.53
N SER A 446 -10.65 31.48 -20.68
CA SER A 446 -10.51 30.03 -20.84
C SER A 446 -11.07 29.23 -19.66
N VAL A 447 -10.93 29.72 -18.43
CA VAL A 447 -11.33 28.98 -17.22
C VAL A 447 -12.86 28.84 -17.17
N ASP A 448 -13.57 29.93 -17.44
CA ASP A 448 -15.04 29.92 -17.49
C ASP A 448 -15.57 29.12 -18.67
N SER A 449 -14.88 29.08 -19.81
CA SER A 449 -15.25 28.20 -20.93
C SER A 449 -14.96 26.73 -20.62
N ASP A 450 -13.84 26.43 -19.96
CA ASP A 450 -13.42 25.07 -19.63
C ASP A 450 -14.34 24.46 -18.55
N LEU A 451 -14.71 25.21 -17.52
CA LEU A 451 -15.72 24.79 -16.54
C LEU A 451 -17.11 24.60 -17.17
N ARG A 452 -17.50 25.44 -18.14
CA ARG A 452 -18.74 25.25 -18.91
C ARG A 452 -18.69 24.01 -19.80
N ALA A 453 -17.55 23.73 -20.45
CA ALA A 453 -17.35 22.53 -21.25
C ALA A 453 -17.44 21.26 -20.40
N LEU A 454 -16.87 21.27 -19.18
CA LEU A 454 -16.98 20.17 -18.22
C LEU A 454 -18.43 19.94 -17.74
N LYS A 455 -19.21 21.00 -17.52
CA LYS A 455 -20.62 20.90 -17.08
C LYS A 455 -21.60 20.59 -18.24
N ALA A 456 -21.22 20.90 -19.48
CA ALA A 456 -22.08 20.71 -20.65
C ALA A 456 -22.20 19.23 -21.02
N HIS A 457 -23.40 18.67 -20.83
CA HIS A 457 -23.71 17.30 -21.25
C HIS A 457 -23.54 17.08 -22.76
N ALA A 458 -23.68 18.14 -23.55
CA ALA A 458 -23.51 18.14 -25.00
C ALA A 458 -22.04 18.22 -25.48
N ALA A 459 -21.07 18.48 -24.60
CA ALA A 459 -19.65 18.47 -24.98
C ALA A 459 -19.18 17.05 -25.32
N SER A 460 -18.22 16.94 -26.23
CA SER A 460 -17.55 15.66 -26.49
C SER A 460 -16.62 15.26 -25.34
N ALA A 461 -16.33 13.97 -25.20
CA ALA A 461 -15.34 13.48 -24.24
C ALA A 461 -13.95 14.13 -24.47
N ARG A 462 -13.60 14.40 -25.73
CA ARG A 462 -12.38 15.10 -26.11
C ARG A 462 -12.36 16.56 -25.64
N GLU A 463 -13.44 17.32 -25.82
CA GLU A 463 -13.49 18.72 -25.35
C GLU A 463 -13.41 18.79 -23.82
N ARG A 464 -14.06 17.88 -23.11
CA ARG A 464 -13.92 17.76 -21.65
C ARG A 464 -12.49 17.38 -21.24
N GLN A 465 -11.85 16.46 -21.95
CA GLN A 465 -10.45 16.09 -21.73
C GLN A 465 -9.49 17.25 -21.99
N GLU A 466 -9.70 18.04 -23.05
CA GLU A 466 -8.86 19.19 -23.38
C GLU A 466 -9.08 20.36 -22.41
N ALA A 467 -10.32 20.60 -21.97
CA ALA A 467 -10.65 21.53 -20.90
C ALA A 467 -10.01 21.11 -19.57
N PHE A 468 -10.08 19.82 -19.23
CA PHE A 468 -9.38 19.25 -18.09
C PHE A 468 -7.86 19.43 -18.19
N GLU A 469 -7.22 19.08 -19.31
CA GLU A 469 -5.77 19.23 -19.45
C GLU A 469 -5.31 20.70 -19.47
N ARG A 470 -6.19 21.68 -19.74
CA ARG A 470 -5.92 23.10 -19.53
C ARG A 470 -6.04 23.49 -18.06
N LEU A 471 -7.17 23.18 -17.42
CA LEU A 471 -7.41 23.46 -16.00
C LEU A 471 -6.40 22.75 -15.10
N ARG A 472 -6.04 21.50 -15.41
CA ARG A 472 -4.97 20.73 -14.78
C ARG A 472 -3.61 21.41 -14.92
N ARG A 473 -3.29 22.00 -16.08
CA ARG A 473 -2.06 22.77 -16.28
C ARG A 473 -2.07 24.16 -15.65
N GLN A 474 -3.22 24.62 -15.16
CA GLN A 474 -3.40 25.93 -14.53
C GLN A 474 -3.58 25.86 -13.01
N PHE A 475 -4.11 24.73 -12.50
CA PHE A 475 -4.51 24.53 -11.10
C PHE A 475 -4.04 23.19 -10.50
N LEU A 476 -3.40 22.29 -11.27
CA LEU A 476 -2.92 20.97 -10.80
C LEU A 476 -1.50 20.64 -11.34
N THR A 477 -0.72 21.66 -11.72
CA THR A 477 0.65 21.53 -12.22
C THR A 477 1.66 21.32 -11.11
N PRO A 478 2.58 20.38 -11.34
CA PRO A 478 2.49 19.05 -10.77
C PRO A 478 2.56 19.07 -9.23
N ILE A 479 1.68 18.30 -8.59
CA ILE A 479 2.20 17.17 -7.82
C ILE A 479 2.12 15.99 -8.79
N GLY A 480 3.22 15.68 -9.44
CA GLY A 480 3.28 14.61 -10.41
C GLY A 480 2.95 13.28 -9.75
N ALA A 481 2.53 12.27 -10.52
CA ALA A 481 2.45 10.90 -10.01
C ALA A 481 3.80 10.49 -9.37
N ALA A 482 4.93 10.98 -9.90
CA ALA A 482 6.27 10.85 -9.33
C ALA A 482 6.47 11.55 -7.98
N GLU A 483 5.85 12.71 -7.72
CA GLU A 483 5.96 13.42 -6.44
C GLU A 483 4.99 12.87 -5.40
N LEU A 484 3.82 12.35 -5.82
CA LEU A 484 2.95 11.53 -4.97
C LEU A 484 3.56 10.15 -4.68
N LEU A 485 4.26 9.53 -5.64
CA LEU A 485 5.03 8.30 -5.42
C LEU A 485 6.25 8.55 -4.52
N LYS A 486 6.92 9.71 -4.66
CA LYS A 486 8.02 10.12 -3.78
C LYS A 486 7.51 10.47 -2.38
N ALA A 487 6.42 11.21 -2.25
CA ALA A 487 5.78 11.47 -0.96
C ALA A 487 5.24 10.19 -0.34
N LYS A 488 4.69 9.25 -1.13
CA LYS A 488 4.33 7.91 -0.68
C LYS A 488 5.55 7.12 -0.23
N ALA A 489 6.68 7.16 -0.94
CA ALA A 489 7.92 6.51 -0.53
C ALA A 489 8.52 7.15 0.73
N ASP A 490 8.48 8.48 0.84
CA ASP A 490 8.90 9.26 2.02
C ASP A 490 7.93 9.02 3.21
N ILE A 491 6.63 8.75 2.98
CA ILE A 491 5.63 8.40 4.02
C ILE A 491 5.69 6.92 4.39
N GLU A 492 5.98 6.02 3.45
CA GLU A 492 6.30 4.63 3.74
C GLU A 492 7.60 4.56 4.55
N ALA A 493 8.60 5.38 4.24
CA ALA A 493 9.76 5.60 5.09
C ALA A 493 9.39 6.11 6.52
N LEU A 494 8.34 6.92 6.66
CA LEU A 494 7.79 7.36 7.96
C LEU A 494 6.91 6.31 8.67
N ARG A 495 6.53 5.19 8.03
CA ARG A 495 5.84 4.08 8.70
C ARG A 495 6.78 3.23 9.56
N PHE A 496 8.08 3.37 9.35
CA PHE A 496 9.09 2.57 10.04
C PHE A 496 9.65 3.31 11.26
N PRO A 497 10.12 2.60 12.30
CA PRO A 497 10.74 3.21 13.48
C PRO A 497 11.95 4.09 13.11
N MET A 498 12.45 4.88 14.06
CA MET A 498 13.76 5.51 13.88
C MET A 498 14.84 4.43 13.81
N TRP A 499 15.29 4.14 12.60
CA TRP A 499 16.43 3.27 12.34
C TRP A 499 17.71 3.90 12.87
N GLN A 500 18.63 3.06 13.35
CA GLN A 500 19.98 3.49 13.64
C GLN A 500 20.75 3.61 12.32
N GLU A 501 21.15 4.84 11.94
CA GLU A 501 22.06 5.03 10.80
C GLU A 501 23.37 4.25 11.02
N PRO A 502 23.98 3.67 9.97
CA PRO A 502 25.31 3.08 10.07
C PRO A 502 26.34 4.11 10.58
N PRO A 503 27.21 3.75 11.54
CA PRO A 503 28.39 4.53 11.92
C PRO A 503 29.25 4.98 10.73
N LEU A 504 30.05 6.04 10.92
CA LEU A 504 30.94 6.59 9.89
C LEU A 504 31.94 5.56 9.33
N ASP A 505 32.36 4.65 10.19
CA ASP A 505 33.34 3.59 10.03
C ASP A 505 32.70 2.20 9.86
N ALA A 506 31.37 2.14 9.71
CA ALA A 506 30.61 0.89 9.56
C ALA A 506 31.03 0.04 8.35
N THR A 507 31.61 0.65 7.31
CA THR A 507 32.06 -0.04 6.11
C THR A 507 33.26 0.63 5.47
N ARG A 508 34.09 -0.17 4.80
CA ARG A 508 35.18 0.28 3.91
C ARG A 508 34.70 0.55 2.48
N LEU A 509 33.44 0.25 2.16
CA LEU A 509 32.85 0.39 0.83
C LEU A 509 32.34 1.82 0.58
N SER A 510 32.27 2.23 -0.69
CA SER A 510 31.48 3.42 -1.04
C SER A 510 29.99 3.16 -0.82
N ARG A 511 29.19 4.22 -0.69
CA ARG A 511 27.73 4.11 -0.50
C ARG A 511 27.07 3.36 -1.66
N GLU A 512 27.55 3.59 -2.86
CA GLU A 512 27.07 2.99 -4.11
C GLU A 512 27.38 1.49 -4.13
N VAL A 513 28.61 1.11 -3.76
CA VAL A 513 29.02 -0.31 -3.67
C VAL A 513 28.26 -1.02 -2.53
N LEU A 514 28.09 -0.38 -1.36
CA LEU A 514 27.28 -0.94 -0.27
C LEU A 514 25.83 -1.20 -0.73
N ALA A 515 25.21 -0.23 -1.39
CA ALA A 515 23.85 -0.36 -1.90
C ALA A 515 23.74 -1.45 -2.99
N ASP A 516 24.72 -1.54 -3.88
CA ASP A 516 24.78 -2.56 -4.92
C ASP A 516 24.98 -3.97 -4.34
N ARG A 517 25.80 -4.12 -3.28
CA ARG A 517 25.95 -5.38 -2.54
C ARG A 517 24.67 -5.78 -1.80
N VAL A 518 24.02 -4.88 -1.08
CA VAL A 518 22.72 -5.14 -0.41
C VAL A 518 21.65 -5.59 -1.40
N ARG A 519 21.55 -4.90 -2.54
CA ARG A 519 20.64 -5.29 -3.63
C ARG A 519 21.05 -6.63 -4.24
N GLY A 520 22.35 -6.88 -4.35
CA GLY A 520 22.94 -8.12 -4.83
C GLY A 520 22.64 -9.32 -3.92
N THR A 521 22.60 -9.15 -2.60
CA THR A 521 22.21 -10.20 -1.65
C THR A 521 20.76 -10.65 -1.89
N LEU A 522 19.84 -9.68 -1.97
CA LEU A 522 18.40 -9.96 -2.01
C LEU A 522 17.97 -10.49 -3.40
N PHE A 523 18.43 -9.86 -4.49
CA PHE A 523 18.19 -10.38 -5.83
C PHE A 523 18.99 -11.65 -6.14
N GLY A 524 20.20 -11.78 -5.61
CA GLY A 524 21.01 -12.98 -5.78
C GLY A 524 20.32 -14.21 -5.20
N ALA A 525 19.71 -14.06 -4.01
CA ALA A 525 18.88 -15.11 -3.42
C ALA A 525 17.70 -15.50 -4.32
N ALA A 526 16.87 -14.52 -4.72
CA ALA A 526 15.70 -14.75 -5.56
C ALA A 526 16.04 -15.37 -6.93
N LEU A 527 17.19 -15.00 -7.51
CA LEU A 527 17.70 -15.62 -8.73
C LEU A 527 18.18 -17.06 -8.54
N GLY A 528 18.73 -17.38 -7.36
CA GLY A 528 19.22 -18.73 -7.04
C GLY A 528 18.07 -19.70 -6.77
N ASP A 529 17.08 -19.25 -6.00
CA ASP A 529 15.78 -19.89 -5.78
C ASP A 529 15.10 -20.21 -7.13
N ALA A 530 14.74 -19.17 -7.91
CA ALA A 530 13.99 -19.32 -9.16
C ALA A 530 14.74 -20.15 -10.24
N ALA A 531 16.06 -20.24 -10.16
CA ALA A 531 16.86 -21.14 -11.00
C ALA A 531 16.87 -22.58 -10.46
N GLY A 532 16.96 -22.74 -9.14
CA GLY A 532 17.07 -24.04 -8.46
C GLY A 532 15.81 -24.90 -8.51
N LEU A 533 14.62 -24.28 -8.55
CA LEU A 533 13.34 -24.96 -8.78
C LEU A 533 13.39 -25.90 -10.01
N ALA A 534 14.20 -25.58 -11.01
CA ALA A 534 14.41 -26.44 -12.17
C ALA A 534 14.89 -27.87 -11.82
N THR A 535 15.61 -28.07 -10.71
CA THR A 535 16.24 -29.36 -10.34
C THR A 535 15.99 -29.83 -8.91
N GLU A 536 15.25 -29.07 -8.09
CA GLU A 536 14.73 -29.48 -6.79
C GLU A 536 14.14 -30.91 -6.79
N PHE A 537 14.57 -31.73 -5.82
CA PHE A 537 14.26 -33.16 -5.67
C PHE A 537 14.73 -34.11 -6.79
N LEU A 538 15.39 -33.62 -7.85
CA LEU A 538 16.10 -34.47 -8.81
C LEU A 538 17.48 -34.86 -8.27
N SER A 539 17.99 -36.02 -8.67
CA SER A 539 19.41 -36.33 -8.54
C SER A 539 20.26 -35.55 -9.54
N ALA A 540 21.58 -35.50 -9.32
CA ALA A 540 22.53 -34.96 -10.30
C ALA A 540 22.50 -35.74 -11.62
N ALA A 541 22.13 -37.03 -11.59
CA ALA A 541 21.96 -37.86 -12.78
C ALA A 541 20.68 -37.50 -13.55
N GLU A 542 19.53 -37.43 -12.88
CA GLU A 542 18.24 -37.02 -13.47
C GLU A 542 18.33 -35.59 -14.04
N SER A 543 18.99 -34.66 -13.33
CA SER A 543 19.21 -33.28 -13.77
C SER A 543 20.02 -33.21 -15.08
N LYS A 544 21.10 -33.99 -15.19
CA LYS A 544 21.89 -34.09 -16.43
C LYS A 544 21.14 -34.77 -17.57
N GLU A 545 20.29 -35.75 -17.28
CA GLU A 545 19.47 -36.42 -18.29
C GLU A 545 18.42 -35.47 -18.90
N PHE A 546 17.74 -34.67 -18.07
CA PHE A 546 16.68 -33.79 -18.53
C PHE A 546 17.18 -32.48 -19.16
N TYR A 547 18.30 -31.92 -18.69
CA TYR A 547 18.77 -30.59 -19.10
C TYR A 547 20.10 -30.58 -19.86
N GLY A 548 20.90 -31.64 -19.78
CA GLY A 548 22.27 -31.70 -20.31
C GLY A 548 23.31 -31.06 -19.40
N GLU A 549 24.60 -31.29 -19.68
CA GLU A 549 25.69 -30.83 -18.80
C GLU A 549 25.97 -29.31 -18.91
N ASP A 550 25.69 -28.69 -20.07
CA ASP A 550 25.88 -27.25 -20.33
C ASP A 550 24.59 -26.43 -20.15
N ALA A 551 23.70 -26.87 -19.26
CA ALA A 551 22.38 -26.25 -19.05
C ALA A 551 22.46 -24.77 -18.57
N ASP A 552 21.52 -23.95 -19.04
CA ASP A 552 21.34 -22.54 -18.66
C ASP A 552 20.05 -22.39 -17.85
N PHE A 553 20.14 -22.49 -16.52
CA PHE A 553 18.98 -22.51 -15.60
C PHE A 553 18.38 -21.13 -15.31
N ARG A 554 18.53 -20.18 -16.24
CA ARG A 554 18.00 -18.83 -16.04
C ARG A 554 16.47 -18.85 -15.83
N PRO A 555 15.94 -18.02 -14.91
CA PRO A 555 14.50 -17.84 -14.75
C PRO A 555 13.79 -17.54 -16.08
N GLY A 556 12.56 -18.06 -16.23
CA GLY A 556 11.74 -17.90 -17.43
C GLY A 556 12.03 -18.89 -18.57
N ARG A 557 12.99 -19.82 -18.40
CA ARG A 557 13.09 -21.00 -19.28
C ARG A 557 12.11 -22.10 -18.86
N ALA A 558 11.85 -23.02 -19.79
CA ALA A 558 11.06 -24.21 -19.51
C ALA A 558 11.81 -25.15 -18.56
N VAL A 559 11.12 -25.58 -17.50
CA VAL A 559 11.56 -26.62 -16.56
C VAL A 559 10.92 -27.96 -16.91
N PHE A 560 11.43 -29.04 -16.30
CA PHE A 560 10.87 -30.38 -16.43
C PHE A 560 9.41 -30.41 -15.93
N PRO A 561 8.45 -30.95 -16.71
CA PRO A 561 7.03 -30.78 -16.41
C PRO A 561 6.49 -31.89 -15.47
N ASP A 562 6.80 -31.78 -14.17
CA ASP A 562 6.25 -32.65 -13.12
C ASP A 562 5.24 -31.92 -12.20
N GLU A 563 4.60 -32.68 -11.31
CA GLU A 563 3.57 -32.17 -10.38
C GLU A 563 4.11 -31.11 -9.41
N HIS A 564 5.40 -31.11 -9.12
CA HIS A 564 6.02 -30.16 -8.18
C HIS A 564 6.29 -28.82 -8.87
N ARG A 565 7.05 -28.83 -9.95
CA ARG A 565 7.45 -27.64 -10.71
C ARG A 565 6.27 -26.89 -11.30
N MET A 566 5.17 -27.61 -11.61
CA MET A 566 3.94 -27.03 -12.14
C MET A 566 3.08 -26.28 -11.11
N MET A 567 3.49 -26.21 -9.84
CA MET A 567 2.86 -25.33 -8.85
C MET A 567 3.17 -23.83 -9.08
N TRP A 568 4.21 -23.51 -9.84
CA TRP A 568 4.69 -22.14 -10.07
C TRP A 568 4.62 -21.69 -11.53
N CYS A 569 4.67 -20.37 -11.75
CA CYS A 569 4.82 -19.80 -13.09
C CYS A 569 6.27 -19.91 -13.59
N ALA A 570 6.46 -19.80 -14.92
CA ALA A 570 7.81 -19.88 -15.50
C ALA A 570 8.69 -18.71 -15.05
N GLY A 571 9.76 -19.00 -14.31
CA GLY A 571 10.69 -18.00 -13.76
C GLY A 571 10.28 -17.38 -12.42
N ASP A 572 9.23 -17.92 -11.81
CA ASP A 572 8.84 -17.58 -10.44
C ASP A 572 9.81 -18.16 -9.39
N TRP A 573 9.67 -17.75 -8.13
CA TRP A 573 10.43 -18.22 -6.98
C TRP A 573 9.56 -19.04 -6.00
N THR A 574 10.20 -19.78 -5.08
CA THR A 574 9.57 -20.70 -4.11
C THR A 574 9.36 -20.04 -2.74
N ASP A 575 9.15 -20.84 -1.68
CA ASP A 575 8.94 -20.28 -0.34
C ASP A 575 10.19 -19.67 0.30
N ASP A 576 11.36 -19.89 -0.29
CA ASP A 576 12.64 -19.34 0.12
C ASP A 576 12.67 -17.82 -0.01
N THR A 577 12.36 -17.31 -1.21
CA THR A 577 12.24 -15.87 -1.47
C THR A 577 11.02 -15.28 -0.79
N ASP A 578 9.88 -15.97 -0.77
CA ASP A 578 8.70 -15.47 -0.10
C ASP A 578 8.95 -15.25 1.40
N GLN A 579 9.52 -16.23 2.09
CA GLN A 579 9.83 -16.11 3.51
C GLN A 579 11.01 -15.17 3.78
N GLN A 580 11.93 -14.98 2.82
CA GLN A 580 12.89 -13.87 2.86
C GLN A 580 12.18 -12.52 2.83
N VAL A 581 11.17 -12.34 1.98
CA VAL A 581 10.39 -11.10 1.91
C VAL A 581 9.57 -10.89 3.19
N LEU A 582 8.99 -11.93 3.79
CA LEU A 582 8.32 -11.82 5.09
C LEU A 582 9.30 -11.41 6.22
N MET A 583 10.50 -11.99 6.23
CA MET A 583 11.55 -11.62 7.20
C MET A 583 12.02 -10.18 6.98
N MET A 584 12.22 -9.78 5.71
CA MET A 584 12.54 -8.41 5.31
C MET A 584 11.44 -7.44 5.78
N GLN A 585 10.16 -7.75 5.55
CA GLN A 585 9.05 -6.93 6.03
C GLN A 585 9.02 -6.78 7.55
N SER A 586 9.38 -7.85 8.29
CA SER A 586 9.43 -7.83 9.76
C SER A 586 10.56 -6.95 10.28
N LEU A 587 11.78 -7.18 9.79
CA LEU A 587 12.93 -6.32 10.07
C LEU A 587 12.67 -4.86 9.69
N LEU A 588 11.95 -4.62 8.58
CA LEU A 588 11.55 -3.28 8.20
C LEU A 588 10.56 -2.67 9.21
N HIS A 589 9.53 -3.43 9.61
CA HIS A 589 8.53 -2.97 10.58
C HIS A 589 9.14 -2.64 11.95
N SER A 590 10.13 -3.43 12.38
CA SER A 590 10.77 -3.34 13.70
C SER A 590 12.06 -2.51 13.70
N GLY A 591 12.30 -1.68 12.67
CA GLY A 591 13.38 -0.69 12.67
C GLY A 591 14.78 -1.28 12.54
N GLY A 592 14.90 -2.50 12.00
CA GLY A 592 16.12 -3.28 11.90
C GLY A 592 16.28 -4.34 12.99
N HIS A 593 15.44 -4.33 14.03
CA HIS A 593 15.47 -5.33 15.09
C HIS A 593 14.65 -6.58 14.73
N ALA A 594 15.09 -7.75 15.19
CA ALA A 594 14.34 -8.99 15.06
C ALA A 594 13.13 -9.01 16.01
N ASP A 595 11.93 -9.15 15.45
CA ASP A 595 10.70 -9.41 16.20
C ASP A 595 10.14 -10.79 15.78
N PRO A 596 10.27 -11.83 16.63
CA PRO A 596 9.83 -13.16 16.27
C PRO A 596 8.31 -13.28 16.20
N CYS A 597 7.55 -12.44 16.91
CA CYS A 597 6.09 -12.47 16.94
C CYS A 597 5.50 -11.80 15.69
N ASP A 598 6.01 -10.64 15.27
CA ASP A 598 5.64 -10.04 13.98
C ASP A 598 6.01 -10.97 12.81
N PHE A 599 7.20 -11.58 12.83
CA PHE A 599 7.59 -12.54 11.81
C PHE A 599 6.68 -13.79 11.79
N ALA A 600 6.30 -14.32 12.96
CA ALA A 600 5.34 -15.42 13.07
C ALA A 600 3.95 -15.05 12.51
N MET A 601 3.44 -13.86 12.81
CA MET A 601 2.17 -13.37 12.26
C MET A 601 2.20 -13.23 10.73
N ARG A 602 3.33 -12.79 10.16
CA ARG A 602 3.54 -12.75 8.70
C ARG A 602 3.52 -14.14 8.09
N LEU A 603 4.22 -15.09 8.70
CA LEU A 603 4.24 -16.51 8.28
C LEU A 603 2.83 -17.14 8.33
N LEU A 604 2.02 -16.85 9.34
CA LEU A 604 0.62 -17.31 9.42
C LEU A 604 -0.27 -16.70 8.34
N SER A 605 -0.10 -15.41 8.05
CA SER A 605 -0.84 -14.73 6.99
C SER A 605 -0.49 -15.33 5.62
N TRP A 606 0.79 -15.36 5.28
CA TRP A 606 1.29 -15.90 4.01
C TRP A 606 0.94 -17.39 3.84
N ARG A 607 1.03 -18.21 4.89
CA ARG A 607 0.58 -19.61 4.85
C ARG A 607 -0.85 -19.76 4.30
N THR A 608 -1.73 -18.81 4.62
CA THR A 608 -3.15 -18.85 4.28
C THR A 608 -3.43 -18.36 2.85
N SER A 609 -2.63 -17.43 2.32
CA SER A 609 -2.96 -16.69 1.10
C SER A 609 -1.85 -16.51 0.07
N GLY A 610 -0.62 -16.97 0.35
CA GLY A 610 0.59 -16.51 -0.34
C GLY A 610 0.73 -14.98 -0.24
N PHE A 611 1.25 -14.34 -1.28
CA PHE A 611 1.10 -12.91 -1.57
C PHE A 611 -0.03 -12.66 -2.59
N PRO A 612 -1.25 -12.27 -2.15
CA PRO A 612 -2.38 -12.04 -3.06
C PRO A 612 -2.12 -10.95 -4.11
N GLU A 613 -1.17 -10.04 -3.87
CA GLU A 613 -0.74 -9.03 -4.82
C GLU A 613 0.12 -9.57 -5.98
N LEU A 614 0.69 -10.76 -5.86
CA LEU A 614 1.37 -11.50 -6.93
C LEU A 614 0.40 -12.41 -7.70
N GLY A 615 -0.73 -12.76 -7.09
CA GLY A 615 -1.76 -13.64 -7.67
C GLY A 615 -1.93 -14.96 -6.92
N ASP A 616 -1.16 -15.15 -5.85
CA ASP A 616 -1.15 -16.36 -5.05
C ASP A 616 -2.50 -16.61 -4.36
N GLN A 617 -2.74 -17.88 -4.04
CA GLN A 617 -3.94 -18.34 -3.33
C GLN A 617 -3.62 -19.13 -2.06
N SER A 618 -2.35 -19.51 -1.88
CA SER A 618 -1.82 -20.28 -0.76
C SER A 618 -0.29 -20.25 -0.79
N ALA A 619 0.37 -20.51 0.34
CA ALA A 619 1.80 -20.80 0.36
C ALA A 619 2.13 -22.11 -0.37
N ALA A 620 2.65 -22.02 -1.59
CA ALA A 620 3.36 -23.12 -2.26
C ALA A 620 4.71 -23.39 -1.57
N GLY A 621 5.36 -24.52 -1.87
CA GLY A 621 6.67 -24.91 -1.32
C GLY A 621 6.69 -25.35 0.16
N LEU A 622 5.93 -24.66 1.03
CA LEU A 622 5.94 -24.75 2.50
C LEU A 622 6.45 -26.08 3.10
N GLY A 623 7.72 -26.09 3.48
CA GLY A 623 8.40 -27.24 4.07
C GLY A 623 7.75 -27.80 5.35
N GLN A 624 7.88 -29.12 5.56
CA GLN A 624 7.14 -29.84 6.62
C GLN A 624 7.45 -29.37 8.04
N THR A 625 8.71 -28.99 8.34
CA THR A 625 9.10 -28.47 9.66
C THR A 625 8.38 -27.16 9.97
N THR A 626 8.45 -26.21 9.02
CA THR A 626 7.73 -24.92 9.09
C THR A 626 6.23 -25.15 9.23
N LYS A 627 5.64 -26.05 8.42
CA LYS A 627 4.22 -26.40 8.49
C LYS A 627 3.80 -26.98 9.85
N ALA A 628 4.63 -27.83 10.47
CA ALA A 628 4.36 -28.39 11.79
C ALA A 628 4.35 -27.29 12.87
N VAL A 629 5.36 -26.42 12.88
CA VAL A 629 5.46 -25.30 13.83
C VAL A 629 4.32 -24.29 13.65
N LEU A 630 3.97 -23.93 12.41
CA LEU A 630 2.84 -23.03 12.11
C LEU A 630 1.46 -23.64 12.41
N ASN A 631 1.37 -24.95 12.70
CA ASN A 631 0.14 -25.59 13.19
C ASN A 631 -0.01 -25.53 14.71
N ASP A 632 1.03 -25.13 15.45
CA ASP A 632 0.94 -25.02 16.89
C ASP A 632 0.02 -23.86 17.30
N PRO A 633 -1.01 -24.06 18.13
CA PRO A 633 -1.91 -23.00 18.56
C PRO A 633 -1.22 -21.83 19.30
N SER A 634 -0.04 -22.05 19.87
CA SER A 634 0.74 -21.01 20.55
C SER A 634 1.63 -20.20 19.62
N PHE A 635 1.82 -20.60 18.35
CA PHE A 635 2.81 -20.01 17.43
C PHE A 635 2.68 -18.48 17.28
N ALA A 636 1.46 -17.95 17.23
CA ALA A 636 1.22 -16.51 17.11
C ALA A 636 1.66 -15.68 18.33
N ALA A 637 1.69 -16.29 19.52
CA ALA A 637 1.99 -15.62 20.79
C ALA A 637 3.37 -15.97 21.36
N SER A 638 3.84 -17.20 21.11
CA SER A 638 5.06 -17.79 21.64
C SER A 638 5.79 -18.63 20.57
N PRO A 639 6.21 -18.04 19.43
CA PRO A 639 6.74 -18.78 18.29
C PRO A 639 7.98 -19.63 18.62
N HIS A 640 8.86 -19.14 19.49
CA HIS A 640 10.03 -19.92 19.95
C HIS A 640 9.64 -21.18 20.74
N THR A 641 8.54 -21.14 21.50
CA THR A 641 8.01 -22.30 22.23
C THR A 641 7.41 -23.32 21.26
N ALA A 642 6.63 -22.85 20.29
CA ALA A 642 6.10 -23.70 19.21
C ALA A 642 7.23 -24.34 18.38
N ALA A 643 8.26 -23.58 18.02
CA ALA A 643 9.43 -24.10 17.34
C ALA A 643 10.14 -25.19 18.17
N ALA A 644 10.38 -24.94 19.46
CA ALA A 644 10.99 -25.93 20.36
C ALA A 644 10.16 -27.22 20.49
N ALA A 645 8.83 -27.14 20.39
CA ALA A 645 7.94 -28.31 20.47
C ALA A 645 7.98 -29.21 19.22
N HIS A 646 8.10 -28.63 18.01
CA HIS A 646 7.96 -29.39 16.75
C HIS A 646 9.22 -29.48 15.87
N SER A 647 10.29 -28.73 16.17
CA SER A 647 11.52 -28.68 15.35
C SER A 647 12.82 -29.02 16.09
N ALA A 648 12.79 -29.20 17.41
CA ALA A 648 13.97 -29.62 18.17
C ALA A 648 14.51 -30.97 17.67
N GLY A 649 15.80 -31.05 17.35
CA GLY A 649 16.42 -32.23 16.77
C GLY A 649 16.18 -32.43 15.27
N ILE A 650 15.52 -31.49 14.57
CA ILE A 650 15.28 -31.54 13.12
C ILE A 650 16.19 -30.53 12.40
N PRO A 651 17.36 -30.95 11.86
CA PRO A 651 18.35 -30.05 11.26
C PRO A 651 18.02 -29.68 9.80
N SER A 652 16.82 -29.16 9.56
CA SER A 652 16.35 -28.75 8.24
C SER A 652 16.83 -27.34 7.84
N ASN A 653 16.93 -27.11 6.52
CA ASN A 653 17.40 -25.88 5.89
C ASN A 653 16.37 -24.72 5.88
N GLY A 654 15.09 -24.95 6.23
CA GLY A 654 14.04 -23.93 6.21
C GLY A 654 14.29 -22.67 7.05
N GLY A 655 15.24 -22.72 7.99
CA GLY A 655 15.77 -21.53 8.67
C GLY A 655 16.75 -20.72 7.82
N VAL A 656 17.71 -21.39 7.16
CA VAL A 656 18.88 -20.76 6.52
C VAL A 656 18.56 -20.15 5.15
N MET A 657 17.63 -20.74 4.40
CA MET A 657 17.23 -20.27 3.04
C MET A 657 16.95 -18.76 2.95
N ARG A 658 16.27 -18.25 3.97
CA ARG A 658 15.72 -16.89 4.08
C ARG A 658 16.56 -15.95 4.95
N THR A 659 17.62 -16.46 5.60
CA THR A 659 18.32 -15.76 6.70
C THR A 659 19.21 -14.59 6.25
N ALA A 660 19.60 -14.55 4.97
CA ALA A 660 20.60 -13.59 4.48
C ALA A 660 20.23 -12.11 4.72
N VAL A 661 18.93 -11.79 4.76
CA VAL A 661 18.44 -10.44 5.08
C VAL A 661 18.76 -10.01 6.52
N ALA A 662 18.87 -10.94 7.48
CA ALA A 662 19.24 -10.63 8.86
C ALA A 662 20.69 -10.12 9.00
N GLY A 663 21.55 -10.34 7.99
CA GLY A 663 22.90 -9.78 7.93
C GLY A 663 22.98 -8.31 7.49
N ILE A 664 21.84 -7.70 7.13
CA ILE A 664 21.77 -6.35 6.53
C ILE A 664 21.49 -5.24 7.58
N PRO A 665 20.48 -5.36 8.47
CA PRO A 665 20.35 -4.44 9.60
C PRO A 665 21.55 -4.55 10.53
N HIS A 666 22.01 -3.43 11.07
CA HIS A 666 23.13 -3.38 12.03
C HIS A 666 24.40 -4.12 11.57
N PHE A 667 24.64 -4.21 10.26
CA PHE A 667 25.73 -5.03 9.67
C PHE A 667 27.14 -4.72 10.20
N TRP A 668 27.33 -3.58 10.86
CA TRP A 668 28.56 -3.18 11.57
C TRP A 668 28.76 -3.85 12.93
N CYS A 669 27.75 -4.52 13.49
CA CYS A 669 27.78 -5.16 14.80
C CYS A 669 27.43 -6.66 14.70
N GLU A 670 28.46 -7.51 14.68
CA GLU A 670 28.28 -8.97 14.56
C GLU A 670 27.49 -9.60 15.72
N ASP A 671 27.53 -9.03 16.92
CA ASP A 671 26.71 -9.52 18.04
C ASP A 671 25.21 -9.28 17.79
N THR A 672 24.86 -8.10 17.27
CA THR A 672 23.47 -7.78 16.90
C THR A 672 23.00 -8.61 15.72
N VAL A 673 23.84 -8.81 14.70
CA VAL A 673 23.54 -9.66 13.55
C VAL A 673 23.35 -11.12 13.94
N ALA A 674 24.25 -11.67 14.77
CA ALA A 674 24.13 -13.05 15.25
C ALA A 674 22.84 -13.25 16.08
N ALA A 675 22.56 -12.35 17.03
CA ALA A 675 21.36 -12.41 17.86
C ALA A 675 20.05 -12.27 17.04
N ALA A 676 20.06 -11.44 15.99
CA ALA A 676 18.92 -11.30 15.08
C ALA A 676 18.70 -12.57 14.24
N ALA A 677 19.76 -13.13 13.65
CA ALA A 677 19.69 -14.37 12.88
C ALA A 677 19.26 -15.58 13.74
N GLU A 678 19.77 -15.68 14.97
CA GLU A 678 19.33 -16.67 15.96
C GLU A 678 17.83 -16.49 16.29
N THR A 679 17.41 -15.28 16.67
CA THR A 679 16.02 -14.99 17.06
C THR A 679 15.03 -15.30 15.94
N LEU A 680 15.37 -15.02 14.68
CA LEU A 680 14.53 -15.28 13.50
C LEU A 680 14.58 -16.76 13.05
N CYS A 681 15.70 -17.47 13.28
CA CYS A 681 15.77 -18.91 13.10
C CYS A 681 14.86 -19.62 14.10
N LEU A 682 15.02 -19.30 15.39
CA LEU A 682 14.26 -19.86 16.51
C LEU A 682 12.76 -19.61 16.39
N THR A 683 12.29 -18.67 15.56
CA THR A 683 10.86 -18.54 15.21
C THR A 683 10.29 -19.84 14.64
N THR A 684 11.08 -20.68 13.96
CA THR A 684 10.55 -21.93 13.32
C THR A 684 11.47 -23.15 13.39
N HIS A 685 12.76 -22.95 13.66
CA HIS A 685 13.77 -24.01 13.66
C HIS A 685 14.60 -23.83 14.94
N ALA A 686 14.20 -24.55 15.99
CA ALA A 686 14.79 -24.50 17.34
C ALA A 686 16.01 -25.43 17.51
N GLU A 687 16.55 -25.94 16.40
CA GLU A 687 17.68 -26.86 16.36
C GLU A 687 19.03 -26.10 16.29
N PRO A 688 20.02 -26.36 17.17
CA PRO A 688 21.28 -25.61 17.20
C PRO A 688 22.05 -25.58 15.87
N ARG A 689 22.01 -26.66 15.08
CA ARG A 689 22.65 -26.72 13.75
C ARG A 689 21.98 -25.79 12.73
N CYS A 690 20.66 -25.59 12.82
CA CYS A 690 19.94 -24.61 12.02
C CYS A 690 20.32 -23.19 12.42
N VAL A 691 20.37 -22.92 13.74
CA VAL A 691 20.81 -21.63 14.29
C VAL A 691 22.23 -21.28 13.84
N ALA A 692 23.17 -22.22 13.98
CA ALA A 692 24.55 -22.03 13.53
C ALA A 692 24.62 -21.72 12.02
N SER A 693 23.85 -22.42 11.19
CA SER A 693 23.80 -22.15 9.75
C SER A 693 23.24 -20.76 9.43
N CYS A 694 22.19 -20.33 10.14
CA CYS A 694 21.61 -19.00 9.99
C CYS A 694 22.59 -17.89 10.39
N VAL A 695 23.22 -18.03 11.56
CA VAL A 695 24.23 -17.10 12.07
C VAL A 695 25.43 -17.01 11.13
N ALA A 696 25.94 -18.15 10.63
CA ALA A 696 27.07 -18.17 9.70
C ALA A 696 26.79 -17.39 8.39
N VAL A 697 25.63 -17.60 7.76
CA VAL A 697 25.23 -16.87 6.54
C VAL A 697 25.04 -15.37 6.82
N ALA A 698 24.32 -15.00 7.88
CA ALA A 698 24.10 -13.60 8.24
C ALA A 698 25.41 -12.85 8.57
N LEU A 699 26.35 -13.51 9.26
CA LEU A 699 27.67 -12.95 9.55
C LEU A 699 28.54 -12.83 8.29
N CYS A 700 28.46 -13.79 7.34
CA CYS A 700 29.13 -13.65 6.05
C CYS A 700 28.61 -12.41 5.29
N VAL A 701 27.28 -12.20 5.24
CA VAL A 701 26.68 -10.99 4.66
C VAL A 701 27.17 -9.73 5.39
N SER A 702 27.14 -9.70 6.72
CA SER A 702 27.62 -8.56 7.52
C SER A 702 29.07 -8.17 7.20
N ARG A 703 29.99 -9.14 7.13
CA ARG A 703 31.41 -8.91 6.81
C ARG A 703 31.63 -8.47 5.36
N LEU A 704 30.87 -9.02 4.42
CA LEU A 704 30.84 -8.56 3.02
C LEU A 704 30.35 -7.10 2.92
N LEU A 705 29.35 -6.70 3.71
CA LEU A 705 28.86 -5.32 3.73
C LEU A 705 29.80 -4.35 4.46
N ARG A 706 30.63 -4.83 5.40
CA ARG A 706 31.75 -4.07 6.00
C ARG A 706 32.93 -3.86 5.03
N GLY A 707 33.00 -4.61 3.93
CA GLY A 707 34.12 -4.58 2.99
C GLY A 707 35.37 -5.28 3.56
N GLU A 708 35.17 -6.37 4.30
CA GLU A 708 36.26 -7.15 4.89
C GLU A 708 36.79 -8.25 3.97
N ASP A 709 36.18 -8.46 2.81
CA ASP A 709 36.60 -9.43 1.78
C ASP A 709 37.99 -9.11 1.22
N SER A 710 39.00 -9.76 1.78
CA SER A 710 40.38 -9.72 1.29
C SER A 710 40.55 -10.60 0.03
N SER A 711 41.80 -10.80 -0.42
CA SER A 711 42.11 -11.81 -1.44
C SER A 711 41.81 -13.24 -0.97
N ASP A 712 41.86 -13.49 0.33
CA ASP A 712 41.44 -14.75 0.95
C ASP A 712 40.07 -14.56 1.63
N ILE A 713 39.01 -14.94 0.91
CA ILE A 713 37.64 -14.86 1.42
C ILE A 713 37.37 -15.87 2.55
N VAL A 714 38.16 -16.94 2.62
CA VAL A 714 37.99 -17.98 3.65
C VAL A 714 38.48 -17.45 4.98
N GLU A 715 39.71 -16.94 5.03
CA GLU A 715 40.30 -16.35 6.24
C GLU A 715 39.56 -15.07 6.68
N SER A 716 39.17 -14.21 5.74
CA SER A 716 38.62 -12.89 6.08
C SER A 716 37.11 -12.84 6.37
N VAL A 717 36.32 -13.77 5.81
CA VAL A 717 34.84 -13.75 5.92
C VAL A 717 34.29 -15.07 6.47
N VAL A 718 34.65 -16.20 5.87
CA VAL A 718 34.01 -17.49 6.18
C VAL A 718 34.42 -18.02 7.56
N GLN A 719 35.72 -18.13 7.82
CA GLN A 719 36.25 -18.72 9.05
C GLN A 719 35.81 -17.94 10.32
N PRO A 720 35.87 -16.59 10.37
CA PRO A 720 35.39 -15.84 11.54
C PRO A 720 33.87 -15.93 11.73
N ALA A 721 33.09 -16.03 10.65
CA ALA A 721 31.64 -16.22 10.73
C ALA A 721 31.28 -17.60 11.32
N LEU A 722 31.98 -18.65 10.90
CA LEU A 722 31.84 -20.00 11.45
C LEU A 722 32.25 -20.08 12.92
N GLU A 723 33.37 -19.45 13.28
CA GLU A 723 33.90 -19.43 14.64
C GLU A 723 32.92 -18.83 15.67
N LYS A 724 32.13 -17.85 15.24
CA LYS A 724 31.06 -17.25 16.04
C LYS A 724 29.77 -18.07 16.00
N ALA A 725 29.40 -18.59 14.84
CA ALA A 725 28.20 -19.39 14.64
C ALA A 725 28.18 -20.71 15.43
N GLN A 726 29.34 -21.33 15.65
CA GLN A 726 29.45 -22.60 16.38
C GLN A 726 29.15 -22.51 17.89
N GLY A 727 28.88 -21.32 18.46
CA GLY A 727 28.77 -21.09 19.90
C GLY A 727 27.88 -22.11 20.64
N SER A 728 26.72 -22.45 20.07
CA SER A 728 25.71 -23.35 20.64
C SER A 728 25.91 -24.85 20.34
N LEU A 729 26.93 -25.23 19.56
CA LEU A 729 27.14 -26.61 19.09
C LEU A 729 27.98 -27.47 20.03
N GLY A 730 27.72 -28.77 20.06
CA GLY A 730 28.62 -29.79 20.65
C GLY A 730 29.76 -30.20 19.71
N ASP A 731 30.79 -30.86 20.23
CA ASP A 731 32.03 -31.16 19.48
C ASP A 731 31.82 -31.92 18.16
N MET A 732 30.89 -32.89 18.14
CA MET A 732 30.56 -33.65 16.94
C MET A 732 29.90 -32.79 15.86
N GLU A 733 29.05 -31.85 16.27
CA GLU A 733 28.34 -30.92 15.39
C GLU A 733 29.27 -29.85 14.85
N ARG A 734 30.27 -29.41 15.65
CA ARG A 734 31.36 -28.52 15.20
C ARG A 734 32.21 -29.18 14.13
N GLN A 735 32.60 -30.46 14.32
CA GLN A 735 33.33 -31.24 13.31
C GLN A 735 32.50 -31.45 12.04
N GLU A 736 31.18 -31.59 12.16
CA GLU A 736 30.28 -31.71 11.02
C GLU A 736 30.08 -30.40 10.26
N LEU A 737 29.90 -29.28 10.97
CA LEU A 737 29.89 -27.92 10.41
C LEU A 737 31.15 -27.66 9.60
N GLN A 738 32.33 -27.90 10.20
CA GLN A 738 33.62 -27.65 9.54
C GLN A 738 33.77 -28.48 8.26
N ARG A 739 33.39 -29.77 8.29
CA ARG A 739 33.46 -30.67 7.13
C ARG A 739 32.67 -30.16 5.93
N HIS A 740 31.46 -29.63 6.15
CA HIS A 740 30.63 -29.08 5.07
C HIS A 740 31.12 -27.71 4.61
N ALA A 741 31.61 -26.87 5.53
CA ALA A 741 32.19 -25.56 5.19
C ALA A 741 33.49 -25.68 4.37
N GLU A 742 34.30 -26.72 4.61
CA GLU A 742 35.56 -26.99 3.92
C GLU A 742 35.41 -27.65 2.54
N ALA A 743 34.18 -28.06 2.14
CA ALA A 743 33.89 -28.71 0.86
C ALA A 743 34.54 -27.98 -0.34
N LYS A 744 35.26 -28.73 -1.18
CA LYS A 744 36.03 -28.19 -2.32
C LYS A 744 35.24 -28.30 -3.61
N GLU A 745 34.50 -29.40 -3.75
CA GLU A 745 33.64 -29.72 -4.88
C GLU A 745 32.21 -29.98 -4.37
N LEU A 746 31.18 -29.68 -5.17
CA LEU A 746 29.77 -29.90 -4.78
C LEU A 746 29.47 -31.36 -4.39
N LYS A 747 30.18 -32.32 -4.99
CA LYS A 747 30.08 -33.76 -4.66
C LYS A 747 30.46 -34.08 -3.21
N ASP A 748 31.30 -33.26 -2.58
CA ASP A 748 31.71 -33.44 -1.17
C ASP A 748 30.54 -33.20 -0.21
N LEU A 749 29.52 -32.46 -0.66
CA LEU A 749 28.29 -32.15 0.10
C LEU A 749 27.19 -33.21 -0.10
N ALA A 750 27.30 -34.07 -1.12
CA ALA A 750 26.29 -35.08 -1.49
C ALA A 750 24.85 -34.51 -1.51
N LEU A 751 24.64 -33.41 -2.24
CA LEU A 751 23.40 -32.61 -2.20
C LEU A 751 22.12 -33.42 -2.54
N ASP A 752 22.24 -34.44 -3.40
CA ASP A 752 21.13 -35.30 -3.83
C ASP A 752 20.93 -36.59 -3.00
N ASP A 753 21.62 -36.75 -1.86
CA ASP A 753 21.30 -37.85 -0.93
C ASP A 753 19.89 -37.64 -0.34
N ARG A 754 18.93 -38.40 -0.87
CA ARG A 754 17.51 -38.41 -0.49
C ARG A 754 17.25 -38.59 1.01
N LYS A 755 18.19 -39.10 1.81
CA LYS A 755 18.04 -39.21 3.28
C LYS A 755 18.30 -37.91 4.02
N THR A 756 19.09 -37.00 3.43
CA THR A 756 19.62 -35.80 4.08
C THR A 756 19.57 -34.58 3.14
N ILE A 757 18.63 -34.58 2.20
CA ILE A 757 18.49 -33.59 1.12
C ILE A 757 18.40 -32.15 1.65
N GLY A 758 17.44 -31.88 2.54
CA GLY A 758 17.29 -30.57 3.21
C GLY A 758 18.14 -30.38 4.46
N PHE A 759 19.30 -31.05 4.58
CA PHE A 759 20.16 -30.91 5.77
C PHE A 759 20.83 -29.54 5.81
N THR A 760 20.64 -28.81 6.91
CA THR A 760 21.02 -27.39 7.05
C THR A 760 22.50 -27.10 6.74
N PHE A 761 23.43 -27.98 7.14
CA PHE A 761 24.86 -27.81 6.85
C PHE A 761 25.24 -28.09 5.39
N LYS A 762 24.47 -28.87 4.62
CA LYS A 762 24.69 -29.01 3.17
C LYS A 762 24.37 -27.71 2.45
N CYS A 763 23.24 -27.09 2.79
CA CYS A 763 22.85 -25.79 2.26
C CYS A 763 23.85 -24.69 2.62
N LEU A 764 24.29 -24.64 3.88
CA LEU A 764 25.38 -23.75 4.29
C LEU A 764 26.65 -24.02 3.47
N GLY A 765 27.05 -25.28 3.35
CA GLY A 765 28.22 -25.72 2.58
C GLY A 765 28.15 -25.33 1.11
N ALA A 766 26.98 -25.44 0.47
CA ALA A 766 26.75 -25.03 -0.92
C ALA A 766 26.89 -23.50 -1.08
N GLY A 767 26.34 -22.73 -0.13
CA GLY A 767 26.50 -21.28 -0.10
C GLY A 767 27.95 -20.83 0.10
N LEU A 768 28.66 -21.45 1.03
CA LEU A 768 30.08 -21.17 1.28
C LEU A 768 30.97 -21.63 0.11
N TRP A 769 30.64 -22.75 -0.54
CA TRP A 769 31.30 -23.21 -1.77
C TRP A 769 31.15 -22.17 -2.89
N ALA A 770 29.95 -21.65 -3.12
CA ALA A 770 29.68 -20.63 -4.13
C ALA A 770 30.43 -19.32 -3.83
N LEU A 771 30.47 -18.88 -2.57
CA LEU A 771 31.26 -17.72 -2.15
C LEU A 771 32.77 -17.92 -2.40
N LYS A 772 33.30 -19.12 -2.15
CA LYS A 772 34.71 -19.47 -2.42
C LYS A 772 35.06 -19.40 -3.92
N GLN A 773 34.10 -19.61 -4.83
CA GLN A 773 34.33 -19.45 -6.28
C GLN A 773 34.56 -17.97 -6.70
N SER A 774 34.32 -17.00 -5.83
CA SER A 774 34.59 -15.57 -6.11
C SER A 774 36.06 -15.15 -6.00
N VAL A 775 36.94 -16.02 -5.48
CA VAL A 775 38.37 -15.75 -5.33
C VAL A 775 39.01 -15.55 -6.72
N GLY A 776 39.73 -14.43 -6.88
CA GLY A 776 40.37 -14.06 -8.16
C GLY A 776 39.48 -13.34 -9.17
N ALA A 777 38.17 -13.19 -8.92
CA ALA A 777 37.23 -12.55 -9.86
C ALA A 777 37.16 -11.00 -9.77
N GLN A 778 38.03 -10.37 -8.97
CA GLN A 778 38.10 -8.92 -8.81
C GLN A 778 38.71 -8.23 -10.05
N GLY A 779 38.03 -7.24 -10.61
CA GLY A 779 38.63 -6.24 -11.52
C GLY A 779 38.42 -6.38 -13.03
N THR A 780 37.65 -7.36 -13.52
CA THR A 780 37.32 -7.47 -14.96
C THR A 780 35.81 -7.34 -15.23
N SER A 781 35.36 -6.12 -15.50
CA SER A 781 33.96 -5.87 -15.88
C SER A 781 33.61 -6.66 -17.15
N GLY A 782 32.66 -7.59 -17.01
CA GLY A 782 32.26 -8.56 -18.04
C GLY A 782 32.35 -10.03 -17.61
N THR A 783 33.25 -10.39 -16.69
CA THR A 783 33.43 -11.79 -16.24
C THR A 783 32.54 -12.15 -15.05
N SER A 784 32.22 -11.21 -14.17
CA SER A 784 31.52 -11.49 -12.91
C SER A 784 30.09 -12.03 -13.09
N GLY A 785 29.36 -11.56 -14.12
CA GLY A 785 28.03 -12.11 -14.45
C GLY A 785 28.10 -13.52 -15.04
N GLN A 786 29.18 -13.81 -15.78
CA GLN A 786 29.47 -15.17 -16.26
C GLN A 786 29.84 -16.09 -15.10
N LEU A 787 30.55 -15.58 -14.08
CA LEU A 787 30.84 -16.33 -12.86
C LEU A 787 29.56 -16.66 -12.09
N PHE A 788 28.69 -15.67 -11.83
CA PHE A 788 27.40 -15.92 -11.15
C PHE A 788 26.60 -17.01 -11.88
N ARG A 789 26.45 -16.88 -13.21
CA ARG A 789 25.80 -17.90 -14.05
C ARG A 789 26.46 -19.27 -13.91
N LYS A 790 27.79 -19.34 -14.04
CA LYS A 790 28.52 -20.61 -14.00
C LYS A 790 28.29 -21.30 -12.65
N VAL A 791 28.50 -20.58 -11.55
CA VAL A 791 28.44 -21.13 -10.18
C VAL A 791 27.01 -21.58 -9.84
N LEU A 792 26.00 -20.79 -10.18
CA LEU A 792 24.60 -21.18 -9.96
C LEU A 792 24.20 -22.34 -10.89
N ASN A 793 24.55 -22.34 -12.17
CA ASN A 793 24.22 -23.47 -13.06
C ASN A 793 24.90 -24.77 -12.59
N GLU A 794 26.15 -24.72 -12.13
CA GLU A 794 26.90 -25.89 -11.63
C GLU A 794 26.26 -26.45 -10.34
N LEU A 795 25.80 -25.57 -9.45
CA LEU A 795 25.09 -25.92 -8.22
C LEU A 795 23.70 -26.49 -8.50
N VAL A 796 22.92 -25.84 -9.36
CA VAL A 796 21.57 -26.31 -9.75
C VAL A 796 21.67 -27.66 -10.46
N LEU A 797 22.65 -27.87 -11.35
CA LEU A 797 22.85 -29.17 -12.01
C LEU A 797 23.17 -30.32 -11.04
N ALA A 798 23.60 -30.04 -9.80
CA ALA A 798 23.83 -31.06 -8.77
C ALA A 798 22.53 -31.60 -8.14
N GLY A 799 21.38 -30.97 -8.38
CA GLY A 799 20.08 -31.39 -7.83
C GLY A 799 20.01 -31.30 -6.30
N GLY A 800 19.21 -32.17 -5.69
CA GLY A 800 18.89 -32.09 -4.26
C GLY A 800 17.88 -30.98 -3.96
N ASP A 801 18.02 -30.28 -2.82
CA ASP A 801 17.26 -29.06 -2.49
C ASP A 801 17.84 -27.85 -3.25
N ALA A 802 17.73 -27.88 -4.58
CA ALA A 802 18.48 -26.99 -5.47
C ALA A 802 18.03 -25.53 -5.41
N ASP A 803 16.75 -25.25 -5.14
CA ASP A 803 16.23 -23.90 -4.88
C ASP A 803 16.80 -23.32 -3.60
N THR A 804 16.76 -24.03 -2.48
CA THR A 804 17.35 -23.58 -1.20
C THR A 804 18.87 -23.48 -1.24
N ASN A 805 19.57 -24.46 -1.83
CA ASN A 805 21.01 -24.37 -2.05
C ASN A 805 21.33 -23.17 -2.95
N GLY A 806 20.51 -22.93 -3.98
CA GLY A 806 20.60 -21.79 -4.88
C GLY A 806 20.37 -20.45 -4.19
N ALA A 807 19.36 -20.33 -3.33
CA ALA A 807 19.02 -19.12 -2.60
C ALA A 807 20.18 -18.66 -1.70
N VAL A 808 20.78 -19.56 -0.93
CA VAL A 808 21.90 -19.21 -0.03
C VAL A 808 23.19 -18.93 -0.81
N ALA A 809 23.47 -19.69 -1.87
CA ALA A 809 24.60 -19.44 -2.76
C ALA A 809 24.49 -18.11 -3.51
N GLY A 810 23.32 -17.85 -4.07
CA GLY A 810 22.97 -16.62 -4.77
C GLY A 810 23.02 -15.41 -3.84
N ALA A 811 22.57 -15.54 -2.59
CA ALA A 811 22.68 -14.48 -1.59
C ALA A 811 24.14 -14.10 -1.29
N LEU A 812 24.99 -15.07 -0.99
CA LEU A 812 26.39 -14.82 -0.62
C LEU A 812 27.22 -14.35 -1.81
N LEU A 813 27.08 -15.01 -2.97
CA LEU A 813 27.80 -14.62 -4.19
C LEU A 813 27.30 -13.27 -4.73
N GLY A 814 25.99 -13.03 -4.70
CA GLY A 814 25.37 -11.76 -5.09
C GLY A 814 25.78 -10.60 -4.16
N CYS A 815 25.87 -10.84 -2.84
CA CYS A 815 26.44 -9.88 -1.89
C CYS A 815 27.91 -9.55 -2.21
N ARG A 816 28.70 -10.55 -2.63
CA ARG A 816 30.13 -10.39 -2.93
C ARG A 816 30.40 -9.69 -4.27
N LEU A 817 29.54 -9.90 -5.27
CA LEU A 817 29.67 -9.34 -6.63
C LEU A 817 28.96 -8.00 -6.82
N GLY A 818 27.83 -7.77 -6.14
CA GLY A 818 26.95 -6.63 -6.34
C GLY A 818 25.88 -6.87 -7.43
N PHE A 819 24.71 -6.25 -7.27
CA PHE A 819 23.57 -6.37 -8.20
C PHE A 819 23.94 -5.99 -9.64
N SER A 820 24.73 -4.93 -9.82
CA SER A 820 25.19 -4.45 -11.12
C SER A 820 25.96 -5.50 -11.94
N GLN A 821 26.48 -6.54 -11.27
CA GLN A 821 27.20 -7.65 -11.88
C GLN A 821 26.37 -8.93 -12.06
N LEU A 822 25.10 -8.96 -11.61
CA LEU A 822 24.20 -10.10 -11.82
C LEU A 822 23.71 -10.16 -13.28
N PRO A 823 23.36 -11.34 -13.84
CA PRO A 823 22.95 -11.44 -15.23
C PRO A 823 21.60 -10.74 -15.49
N ALA A 824 21.62 -9.69 -16.31
CA ALA A 824 20.44 -8.87 -16.59
C ALA A 824 19.28 -9.68 -17.23
N GLU A 825 19.59 -10.70 -18.04
CA GLU A 825 18.58 -11.58 -18.64
C GLU A 825 18.03 -12.64 -17.67
N TRP A 826 18.71 -12.90 -16.55
CA TRP A 826 18.14 -13.69 -15.45
C TRP A 826 17.14 -12.84 -14.66
N ILE A 827 17.49 -11.58 -14.35
CA ILE A 827 16.59 -10.64 -13.65
C ILE A 827 15.32 -10.36 -14.47
N ALA A 828 15.47 -10.18 -15.79
CA ALA A 828 14.34 -10.01 -16.71
C ALA A 828 13.48 -11.28 -16.88
N GLY A 829 13.98 -12.44 -16.45
CA GLY A 829 13.26 -13.71 -16.43
C GLY A 829 12.35 -13.89 -15.21
N MET A 830 12.52 -13.09 -14.14
CA MET A 830 11.67 -13.15 -12.95
C MET A 830 10.43 -12.24 -13.11
N PRO A 831 9.19 -12.78 -12.99
CA PRO A 831 7.96 -12.03 -13.24
C PRO A 831 7.74 -10.88 -12.24
N TYR A 832 8.18 -11.04 -10.99
CA TYR A 832 7.92 -10.10 -9.90
C TYR A 832 9.15 -9.28 -9.47
N SER A 833 10.20 -9.24 -10.29
CA SER A 833 11.44 -8.48 -10.05
C SER A 833 11.21 -7.01 -9.64
N SER A 834 10.22 -6.33 -10.25
CA SER A 834 9.86 -4.95 -9.92
C SER A 834 9.12 -4.79 -8.57
N TRP A 835 8.47 -5.85 -8.09
CA TRP A 835 7.81 -5.88 -6.77
C TRP A 835 8.85 -6.12 -5.67
N LEU A 836 9.78 -7.05 -5.86
CA LEU A 836 10.92 -7.26 -4.98
C LEU A 836 11.77 -5.99 -4.84
N GLU A 837 12.05 -5.30 -5.96
CA GLU A 837 12.76 -4.01 -5.96
C GLU A 837 12.13 -2.98 -5.03
N ALA A 838 10.79 -2.92 -4.95
CA ALA A 838 10.09 -1.98 -4.08
C ALA A 838 10.33 -2.23 -2.58
N TYR A 839 10.62 -3.48 -2.18
CA TYR A 839 11.06 -3.81 -0.82
C TYR A 839 12.56 -3.59 -0.63
N VAL A 840 13.39 -3.93 -1.62
CA VAL A 840 14.83 -3.66 -1.57
C VAL A 840 15.11 -2.17 -1.41
N GLN A 841 14.36 -1.29 -2.09
CA GLN A 841 14.47 0.16 -1.91
C GLN A 841 14.12 0.63 -0.48
N LYS A 842 13.28 -0.11 0.26
CA LYS A 842 12.96 0.19 1.67
C LYS A 842 14.12 -0.24 2.59
N VAL A 843 14.74 -1.39 2.33
CA VAL A 843 15.97 -1.84 3.04
C VAL A 843 17.12 -0.87 2.76
N LEU A 844 17.30 -0.45 1.51
CA LEU A 844 18.28 0.56 1.14
C LEU A 844 17.98 1.92 1.76
N PHE A 845 16.70 2.24 2.04
CA PHE A 845 16.31 3.46 2.75
C PHE A 845 16.74 3.44 4.21
N MET A 846 16.52 2.32 4.93
CA MET A 846 17.01 2.10 6.31
C MET A 846 18.51 2.41 6.46
N LEU A 847 19.32 2.05 5.46
CA LEU A 847 20.77 2.22 5.47
C LEU A 847 21.23 3.62 5.03
N ARG A 848 20.32 4.57 4.74
CA ARG A 848 20.72 5.92 4.30
C ARG A 848 21.19 6.75 5.47
N ARG A 849 22.46 7.17 5.39
CA ARG A 849 22.98 8.31 6.15
C ARG A 849 22.50 9.63 5.53
N ASP A 850 21.97 10.53 6.35
CA ASP A 850 21.81 11.94 5.97
C ASP A 850 23.20 12.57 5.79
N VAL A 851 23.52 13.00 4.58
CA VAL A 851 24.80 13.69 4.29
C VAL A 851 24.72 15.10 4.88
N ARG A 852 25.02 15.22 6.17
CA ARG A 852 25.53 16.47 6.72
C ARG A 852 26.80 16.79 5.94
N SER A 853 26.81 17.95 5.28
CA SER A 853 28.03 18.54 4.72
C SER A 853 29.08 18.65 5.81
N SER A 854 30.02 17.71 5.84
CA SER A 854 31.30 17.86 6.53
C SER A 854 31.98 19.08 5.92
N GLY A 855 32.25 20.10 6.73
CA GLY A 855 32.76 21.37 6.23
C GLY A 855 34.13 21.21 5.56
N GLN A 856 34.16 21.48 4.26
CA GLN A 856 35.19 22.26 3.59
C GLN A 856 34.51 23.47 2.95
#